data_AF-A0AAU4ZHQ9-F1
#
_entry.id   AF-A0AAU4ZHQ9-F1
#
_cell.length_a   1.000
_cell.length_b   1.000
_cell.length_c   1.000
_cell.angle_alpha   90.00
_cell.angle_beta   90.00
_cell.angle_gamma   90.00
#
_symmetry.space_group_name_H-M   'P 1'
#
loop_
_entity.id
_entity.type
_entity.pdbx_description
1 polymer ?
#
loop_
_entity_poly.entity_id
_entity_poly.type
_entity_poly.pdbx_seq_one_letter_code
_entity_poly.pdbx_strand_id
1 'polypeptide(L)'
;MAAPLPGTAPAAHAAGTLTVTSPDLIFVKGQAKITLSSDQASVTWKAIDDQGLTVASGTAPVTGGSATVDVTKLGSGYYTLTATAGTTTRTANFGVLTALTGKEQQDTRFGTGIHYGWNDGDDQKLLRSVKLMGMHGIRSDINWGAIEKTPGTYSWSNYSTDQHIPYAKSQGLTALPISGYRNTNYDGNRTPASAEALEAYGKFTAAAVEKYQQSSKEIEIYNEYNSTGFNNGTCGITADCYLKLLQASYGKVHAKVPDAVVVGGGLAGLQTDWLKRLYAIGGLKYMNALSVHHYGYPAPPETALEKLPQVRADLDAAGGKNFPLWITENGYPTHSDGVTPAQQAAYVPRAQIFSFASGVNRYYWYDLTNDGTDATNKEHNFGAFKRPTAEVKAWQPKPSVVTEGVLIRQLAGRAYAGRDDAGSADVRSYRFGTGNDTVRALYTTAATPGTAELSASGPVTVTDQLGHEKTYLPVGGKVQLGIDGKVLYVKGAVSAVKAVNGPVFSLRLPQHSNTEETVDAVLQVDGTKGRTLPVRYDFRVAGEKYRVTAKPGKVVRQTIQLPTSALTGPRTVSGTVGLGPLNLARLTSDTEVVPPTQVTFDPVVKKAAPFAAALKVTVTNNRVRGPLELTKLDWQVNSGDTYLDRGTVDGPIKVGAESSASYTVDARNIKQWKRYWTAAYINTPDGARTAVGAWNGWGAVQPAGTDTTTPIDVIGDGSVKYTGGYNGAADLSGAVRPQYTDAGLVLKGAITDNALAQPATTAENMWQGDSIQFAVTPQVPGRSKQYVEFGASLVGGKPQVYTWRAPSGQSAGPTPGATAQITRDGTTTHYTVTVPWASLGLAGKPTASIGLGFVVNDSDNDGRVRGWSEWGAAIANNSKSATGLRAVQLTD
;
A
#
# COMPACT_ATOMS: atom_id res chain seq x y z
N MET A 1 -62.61 15.75 -36.72
CA MET A 1 -61.57 14.70 -36.83
C MET A 1 -60.23 15.39 -36.66
N ALA A 2 -59.61 15.29 -35.49
CA ALA A 2 -58.36 15.96 -35.14
C ALA A 2 -57.29 14.93 -34.76
N ALA A 3 -56.06 15.31 -35.07
CA ALA A 3 -54.82 14.53 -35.23
C ALA A 3 -54.36 13.68 -34.02
N PRO A 4 -53.48 12.68 -34.25
CA PRO A 4 -52.98 11.78 -33.22
C PRO A 4 -51.87 12.42 -32.36
N LEU A 5 -51.84 12.03 -31.08
CA LEU A 5 -50.81 12.40 -30.10
C LEU A 5 -49.47 11.69 -30.37
N PRO A 6 -48.31 12.36 -30.18
CA PRO A 6 -47.00 11.74 -30.29
C PRO A 6 -46.48 11.15 -28.96
N GLY A 7 -45.96 9.93 -29.06
CA GLY A 7 -44.61 9.58 -28.58
C GLY A 7 -44.44 9.29 -27.09
N THR A 8 -44.71 8.05 -26.68
CA THR A 8 -44.01 7.42 -25.56
C THR A 8 -42.49 7.44 -25.84
N ALA A 9 -41.70 7.86 -24.85
CA ALA A 9 -40.24 7.74 -24.90
C ALA A 9 -39.84 6.30 -25.27
N PRO A 10 -38.86 6.08 -26.16
CA PRO A 10 -38.43 4.75 -26.52
C PRO A 10 -38.02 3.99 -25.26
N ALA A 11 -38.45 2.73 -25.16
CA ALA A 11 -38.03 1.81 -24.11
C ALA A 11 -36.50 1.87 -23.97
N ALA A 12 -36.02 2.05 -22.74
CA ALA A 12 -34.60 2.06 -22.43
C ALA A 12 -33.93 0.86 -23.14
N HIS A 13 -32.95 1.14 -24.00
CA HIS A 13 -32.17 0.10 -24.64
C HIS A 13 -31.67 -0.87 -23.56
N ALA A 14 -31.96 -2.16 -23.73
CA ALA A 14 -31.43 -3.19 -22.86
C ALA A 14 -29.90 -2.99 -22.76
N ALA A 15 -29.36 -2.97 -21.55
CA ALA A 15 -27.92 -2.82 -21.35
C ALA A 15 -27.21 -3.98 -22.07
N GLY A 16 -26.42 -3.67 -23.10
CA GLY A 16 -25.69 -4.68 -23.86
C GLY A 16 -24.70 -5.43 -22.98
N THR A 17 -24.47 -6.70 -23.25
CA THR A 17 -23.42 -7.47 -22.58
C THR A 17 -22.05 -6.99 -23.06
N LEU A 18 -21.12 -6.75 -22.12
CA LEU A 18 -19.71 -6.47 -22.42
C LEU A 18 -18.82 -7.06 -21.32
N THR A 19 -17.88 -7.91 -21.72
CA THR A 19 -16.94 -8.60 -20.82
C THR A 19 -15.55 -8.63 -21.46
N VAL A 20 -14.50 -8.37 -20.69
CA VAL A 20 -13.12 -8.59 -21.13
C VAL A 20 -12.78 -10.06 -20.92
N THR A 21 -12.58 -10.79 -22.02
CA THR A 21 -12.42 -12.25 -22.05
C THR A 21 -11.00 -12.71 -22.38
N SER A 22 -10.08 -11.78 -22.64
CA SER A 22 -8.66 -12.09 -22.81
C SER A 22 -8.14 -12.92 -21.65
N PRO A 23 -7.33 -13.98 -21.88
CA PRO A 23 -6.85 -14.86 -20.82
C PRO A 23 -5.76 -14.22 -19.95
N ASP A 24 -4.97 -13.31 -20.53
CA ASP A 24 -3.86 -12.64 -19.88
C ASP A 24 -3.93 -11.13 -20.21
N LEU A 25 -3.56 -10.27 -19.25
CA LEU A 25 -3.50 -8.81 -19.43
C LEU A 25 -2.08 -8.26 -19.30
N ILE A 26 -1.09 -9.12 -19.51
CA ILE A 26 0.31 -8.72 -19.68
C ILE A 26 0.77 -9.24 -21.02
N PHE A 27 1.38 -8.35 -21.80
CA PHE A 27 1.75 -8.63 -23.17
C PHE A 27 3.23 -8.34 -23.38
N VAL A 28 3.82 -9.08 -24.32
CA VAL A 28 5.09 -8.67 -24.93
C VAL A 28 4.81 -7.53 -25.91
N LYS A 29 5.70 -6.54 -25.95
CA LYS A 29 5.66 -5.41 -26.89
C LYS A 29 5.46 -5.91 -28.32
N GLY A 30 4.48 -5.34 -29.03
CA GLY A 30 4.09 -5.76 -30.36
C GLY A 30 3.04 -6.88 -30.42
N GLN A 31 2.63 -7.45 -29.28
CA GLN A 31 1.69 -8.59 -29.21
C GLN A 31 0.39 -8.28 -28.45
N ALA A 32 0.19 -7.04 -28.00
CA ALA A 32 -0.94 -6.66 -27.16
C ALA A 32 -2.26 -6.63 -27.94
N LYS A 33 -3.06 -7.70 -27.79
CA LYS A 33 -4.41 -7.83 -28.34
C LYS A 33 -5.37 -8.26 -27.24
N ILE A 34 -6.39 -7.46 -26.98
CA ILE A 34 -7.34 -7.69 -25.88
C ILE A 34 -8.67 -8.15 -26.49
N THR A 35 -9.11 -9.34 -26.11
CA THR A 35 -10.38 -9.91 -26.55
C THR A 35 -11.51 -9.51 -25.61
N LEU A 36 -12.65 -9.13 -26.19
CA LEU A 36 -13.89 -8.84 -25.49
C LEU A 36 -15.02 -9.69 -26.07
N SER A 37 -16.05 -9.94 -25.25
CA SER A 37 -17.33 -10.48 -25.67
C SER A 37 -18.39 -9.39 -25.61
N SER A 38 -19.25 -9.30 -26.63
CA SER A 38 -20.40 -8.40 -26.62
C SER A 38 -21.51 -8.87 -27.56
N ASP A 39 -22.75 -8.48 -27.26
CA ASP A 39 -23.93 -8.65 -28.12
C ASP A 39 -24.17 -7.47 -29.08
N GLN A 40 -23.40 -6.39 -28.96
CA GLN A 40 -23.49 -5.24 -29.85
C GLN A 40 -22.71 -5.47 -31.14
N ALA A 41 -22.98 -4.67 -32.19
CA ALA A 41 -22.27 -4.77 -33.46
C ALA A 41 -20.81 -4.29 -33.41
N SER A 42 -20.47 -3.44 -32.43
CA SER A 42 -19.12 -2.92 -32.26
C SER A 42 -18.86 -2.47 -30.82
N VAL A 43 -17.59 -2.35 -30.47
CA VAL A 43 -17.10 -1.83 -29.20
C VAL A 43 -16.22 -0.62 -29.48
N THR A 44 -16.59 0.55 -28.99
CA THR A 44 -15.70 1.72 -28.97
C THR A 44 -14.74 1.59 -27.80
N TRP A 45 -13.51 2.05 -27.95
CA TRP A 45 -12.51 1.87 -26.91
C TRP A 45 -11.46 2.98 -26.90
N LYS A 46 -10.87 3.15 -25.72
CA LYS A 46 -9.77 4.08 -25.45
C LYS A 46 -8.80 3.44 -24.47
N ALA A 47 -7.50 3.60 -24.71
CA ALA A 47 -6.45 3.27 -23.78
C ALA A 47 -5.80 4.56 -23.24
N ILE A 48 -5.63 4.63 -21.92
CA ILE A 48 -4.86 5.68 -21.24
C ILE A 48 -3.59 5.13 -20.61
N ASP A 49 -2.56 5.96 -20.47
CA ASP A 49 -1.32 5.64 -19.76
C ASP A 49 -1.39 5.92 -18.24
N ASP A 50 -0.28 5.74 -17.53
CA ASP A 50 -0.14 6.02 -16.09
C ASP A 50 -0.29 7.51 -15.72
N GLN A 51 -0.31 8.39 -16.73
CA GLN A 51 -0.52 9.84 -16.59
C GLN A 51 -1.97 10.25 -16.86
N GLY A 52 -2.85 9.29 -17.14
CA GLY A 52 -4.25 9.55 -17.50
C GLY A 52 -4.45 10.12 -18.90
N LEU A 53 -3.42 10.06 -19.76
CA LEU A 53 -3.47 10.58 -21.14
C LEU A 53 -3.93 9.51 -22.11
N THR A 54 -4.79 9.88 -23.07
CA THR A 54 -5.17 9.00 -24.17
C THR A 54 -3.95 8.69 -25.05
N VAL A 55 -3.58 7.41 -25.16
CA VAL A 55 -2.47 6.96 -26.02
C VAL A 55 -2.93 6.16 -27.23
N ALA A 56 -4.13 5.59 -27.18
CA ALA A 56 -4.78 4.95 -28.31
C ALA A 56 -6.31 4.96 -28.13
N SER A 57 -7.04 4.91 -29.24
CA SER A 57 -8.49 4.76 -29.25
C SER A 57 -8.95 4.21 -30.59
N GLY A 58 -10.14 3.63 -30.64
CA GLY A 58 -10.72 3.15 -31.87
C GLY A 58 -12.08 2.50 -31.66
N THR A 59 -12.52 1.79 -32.70
CA THR A 59 -13.73 0.96 -32.68
C THR A 59 -13.36 -0.43 -33.18
N ALA A 60 -13.73 -1.46 -32.42
CA ALA A 60 -13.54 -2.86 -32.79
C ALA A 60 -14.89 -3.44 -33.24
N PRO A 61 -15.00 -3.98 -34.47
CA PRO A 61 -16.21 -4.69 -34.88
C PRO A 61 -16.37 -5.98 -34.07
N VAL A 62 -17.61 -6.36 -33.81
CA VAL A 62 -17.94 -7.61 -33.12
C VAL A 62 -18.32 -8.65 -34.17
N THR A 63 -17.63 -9.78 -34.18
CA THR A 63 -17.87 -10.90 -35.09
C THR A 63 -18.02 -12.18 -34.28
N GLY A 64 -19.14 -12.89 -34.46
CA GLY A 64 -19.44 -14.09 -33.66
C GLY A 64 -19.52 -13.83 -32.15
N GLY A 65 -19.96 -12.63 -31.75
CA GLY A 65 -20.04 -12.22 -30.35
C GLY A 65 -18.72 -11.78 -29.71
N SER A 66 -17.62 -11.75 -30.47
CA SER A 66 -16.30 -11.34 -29.98
C SER A 66 -15.74 -10.11 -30.73
N ALA A 67 -15.06 -9.24 -29.99
CA ALA A 67 -14.30 -8.11 -30.52
C ALA A 67 -12.83 -8.21 -30.08
N THR A 68 -11.92 -7.70 -30.92
CA THR A 68 -10.49 -7.61 -30.59
C THR A 68 -10.04 -6.15 -30.62
N VAL A 69 -9.55 -5.67 -29.48
CA VAL A 69 -8.85 -4.39 -29.37
C VAL A 69 -7.37 -4.61 -29.67
N ASP A 70 -6.90 -4.08 -30.80
CA ASP A 70 -5.50 -4.14 -31.20
C ASP A 70 -4.74 -2.91 -30.70
N VAL A 71 -3.88 -3.12 -29.71
CA VAL A 71 -3.01 -2.11 -29.13
C VAL A 71 -1.53 -2.48 -29.30
N THR A 72 -1.21 -3.27 -30.33
CA THR A 72 0.15 -3.75 -30.62
C THR A 72 1.18 -2.64 -30.86
N LYS A 73 0.72 -1.44 -31.24
CA LYS A 73 1.55 -0.24 -31.43
C LYS A 73 2.02 0.42 -30.13
N LEU A 74 1.39 0.09 -28.99
CA LEU A 74 1.80 0.64 -27.70
C LEU A 74 3.19 0.12 -27.31
N GLY A 75 3.99 1.02 -26.72
CA GLY A 75 5.29 0.68 -26.15
C GLY A 75 5.16 -0.09 -24.83
N SER A 76 6.30 -0.44 -24.24
CA SER A 76 6.32 -0.92 -22.86
C SER A 76 5.69 0.13 -21.95
N GLY A 77 4.89 -0.30 -20.98
CA GLY A 77 4.14 0.60 -20.11
C GLY A 77 2.99 -0.07 -19.39
N TYR A 78 2.30 0.73 -18.56
CA TYR A 78 1.07 0.36 -17.88
C TYR A 78 -0.08 1.18 -18.44
N TYR A 79 -1.19 0.52 -18.75
CA TYR A 79 -2.31 1.15 -19.44
C TYR A 79 -3.65 0.71 -18.85
N THR A 80 -4.64 1.57 -19.00
CA THR A 80 -6.03 1.28 -18.67
C THR A 80 -6.87 1.35 -19.95
N LEU A 81 -7.51 0.24 -20.30
CA LEU A 81 -8.49 0.15 -21.38
C LEU A 81 -9.87 0.51 -20.83
N THR A 82 -10.56 1.46 -21.46
CA THR A 82 -12.00 1.68 -21.33
C THR A 82 -12.67 1.27 -22.63
N ALA A 83 -13.62 0.34 -22.57
CA ALA A 83 -14.37 -0.18 -23.71
C ALA A 83 -15.87 0.01 -23.47
N THR A 84 -16.60 0.44 -24.50
CA THR A 84 -18.02 0.76 -24.43
C THR A 84 -18.77 0.08 -25.58
N ALA A 85 -19.87 -0.59 -25.25
CA ALA A 85 -20.78 -1.25 -26.18
C ALA A 85 -22.21 -0.89 -25.79
N GLY A 86 -22.92 -0.16 -26.67
CA GLY A 86 -24.21 0.44 -26.31
C GLY A 86 -24.06 1.40 -25.12
N THR A 87 -24.78 1.14 -24.03
CA THR A 87 -24.69 1.90 -22.77
C THR A 87 -23.74 1.28 -21.74
N THR A 88 -23.18 0.10 -22.03
CA THR A 88 -22.33 -0.65 -21.10
C THR A 88 -20.87 -0.30 -21.29
N THR A 89 -20.20 0.14 -20.22
CA THR A 89 -18.76 0.43 -20.22
C THR A 89 -18.01 -0.53 -19.30
N ARG A 90 -16.82 -0.95 -19.71
CA ARG A 90 -15.89 -1.80 -18.95
C ARG A 90 -14.51 -1.19 -18.93
N THR A 91 -13.82 -1.39 -17.81
CA THR A 91 -12.43 -0.95 -17.65
C THR A 91 -11.56 -2.14 -17.26
N ALA A 92 -10.40 -2.27 -17.89
CA ALA A 92 -9.40 -3.28 -17.55
C ALA A 92 -8.00 -2.69 -17.64
N ASN A 93 -7.14 -3.03 -16.67
CA ASN A 93 -5.74 -2.65 -16.72
C ASN A 93 -4.91 -3.69 -17.45
N PHE A 94 -3.91 -3.26 -18.20
CA PHE A 94 -2.97 -4.17 -18.86
C PHE A 94 -1.54 -3.61 -18.85
N GLY A 95 -0.57 -4.51 -18.90
CA GLY A 95 0.86 -4.19 -18.95
C GLY A 95 1.50 -4.62 -20.25
N VAL A 96 2.48 -3.87 -20.73
CA VAL A 96 3.31 -4.24 -21.89
C VAL A 96 4.76 -4.24 -21.47
N LEU A 97 5.46 -5.35 -21.68
CA LEU A 97 6.89 -5.53 -21.36
C LEU A 97 7.68 -5.89 -22.61
N THR A 98 8.98 -5.62 -22.64
CA THR A 98 9.84 -6.15 -23.70
C THR A 98 10.00 -7.67 -23.55
N ALA A 99 10.38 -8.36 -24.62
CA ALA A 99 10.69 -9.79 -24.53
C ALA A 99 11.86 -10.06 -23.57
N LEU A 100 11.86 -11.23 -22.93
CA LEU A 100 12.98 -11.68 -22.11
C LEU A 100 14.20 -12.00 -22.99
N THR A 101 15.39 -11.81 -22.45
CA THR A 101 16.66 -12.08 -23.14
C THR A 101 17.31 -13.40 -22.72
N GLY A 102 16.76 -14.05 -21.68
CA GLY A 102 17.20 -15.36 -21.16
C GLY A 102 17.97 -15.25 -19.84
N LYS A 103 18.65 -14.12 -19.58
CA LYS A 103 19.36 -13.86 -18.32
C LYS A 103 18.41 -13.79 -17.14
N GLU A 104 17.21 -13.24 -17.35
CA GLU A 104 16.18 -13.04 -16.32
C GLU A 104 15.78 -14.39 -15.71
N GLN A 105 15.64 -15.41 -16.55
CA GLN A 105 15.22 -16.76 -16.13
C GLN A 105 16.30 -17.56 -15.41
N GLN A 106 17.52 -17.04 -15.30
CA GLN A 106 18.62 -17.66 -14.58
C GLN A 106 18.96 -16.92 -13.28
N ASP A 107 18.33 -15.76 -13.03
CA ASP A 107 18.68 -14.89 -11.93
C ASP A 107 17.79 -15.20 -10.71
N THR A 108 18.34 -15.95 -9.76
CA THR A 108 17.62 -16.41 -8.57
C THR A 108 17.26 -15.30 -7.58
N ARG A 109 17.71 -14.05 -7.82
CA ARG A 109 17.45 -12.94 -6.90
C ARG A 109 15.98 -12.56 -6.80
N PHE A 110 15.20 -12.83 -7.85
CA PHE A 110 13.85 -12.32 -8.03
C PHE A 110 12.80 -13.42 -7.82
N GLY A 111 11.98 -13.29 -6.79
CA GLY A 111 10.86 -14.19 -6.53
C GLY A 111 9.61 -13.51 -5.97
N THR A 112 8.57 -14.30 -5.76
CA THR A 112 7.28 -13.84 -5.22
C THR A 112 6.62 -14.91 -4.35
N GLY A 113 5.89 -14.49 -3.32
CA GLY A 113 4.96 -15.35 -2.59
C GLY A 113 3.72 -15.67 -3.43
N ILE A 114 3.20 -16.90 -3.29
CA ILE A 114 1.96 -17.36 -3.92
C ILE A 114 1.19 -18.30 -2.98
N HIS A 115 -0.12 -18.11 -2.89
CA HIS A 115 -1.03 -18.94 -2.08
C HIS A 115 -1.76 -19.97 -2.96
N TYR A 116 -1.17 -21.15 -3.11
CA TYR A 116 -1.72 -22.19 -3.98
C TYR A 116 -3.09 -22.72 -3.53
N GLY A 117 -4.03 -22.85 -4.46
CA GLY A 117 -5.38 -23.33 -4.19
C GLY A 117 -6.36 -22.26 -3.72
N TRP A 118 -5.93 -20.99 -3.59
CA TRP A 118 -6.80 -19.85 -3.22
C TRP A 118 -7.43 -19.14 -4.41
N ASN A 119 -7.08 -19.60 -5.62
CA ASN A 119 -7.31 -18.92 -6.89
C ASN A 119 -8.23 -19.73 -7.84
N ASP A 120 -9.15 -20.53 -7.29
CA ASP A 120 -10.11 -21.35 -8.07
C ASP A 120 -9.47 -22.21 -9.18
N GLY A 121 -8.21 -22.66 -8.96
CA GLY A 121 -7.45 -23.47 -9.91
C GLY A 121 -6.68 -22.69 -11.00
N ASP A 122 -6.74 -21.34 -11.00
CA ASP A 122 -6.07 -20.50 -12.00
C ASP A 122 -4.57 -20.25 -11.75
N ASP A 123 -3.99 -20.89 -10.74
CA ASP A 123 -2.58 -20.76 -10.36
C ASP A 123 -1.61 -20.99 -11.54
N GLN A 124 -1.95 -21.89 -12.47
CA GLN A 124 -1.13 -22.16 -13.65
C GLN A 124 -1.05 -20.97 -14.62
N LYS A 125 -2.11 -20.16 -14.72
CA LYS A 125 -2.13 -18.94 -15.54
C LYS A 125 -1.22 -17.88 -14.91
N LEU A 126 -1.29 -17.74 -13.59
CA LEU A 126 -0.43 -16.83 -12.84
C LEU A 126 1.05 -17.15 -13.02
N LEU A 127 1.45 -18.42 -13.03
CA LEU A 127 2.86 -18.77 -13.26
C LEU A 127 3.39 -18.38 -14.65
N ARG A 128 2.52 -18.31 -15.68
CA ARG A 128 2.93 -17.76 -16.98
C ARG A 128 3.25 -16.26 -16.87
N SER A 129 2.45 -15.53 -16.09
CA SER A 129 2.70 -14.11 -15.80
C SER A 129 3.98 -13.90 -14.99
N VAL A 130 4.23 -14.73 -13.97
CA VAL A 130 5.50 -14.73 -13.20
C VAL A 130 6.70 -14.89 -14.12
N LYS A 131 6.64 -15.88 -15.04
CA LYS A 131 7.66 -16.06 -16.07
C LYS A 131 7.81 -14.83 -16.96
N LEU A 132 6.72 -14.28 -17.50
CA LEU A 132 6.74 -13.11 -18.40
C LEU A 132 7.31 -11.85 -17.73
N MET A 133 7.08 -11.69 -16.42
CA MET A 133 7.71 -10.64 -15.61
C MET A 133 9.23 -10.82 -15.56
N GLY A 134 9.72 -12.07 -15.62
CA GLY A 134 11.14 -12.40 -15.54
C GLY A 134 11.54 -12.95 -14.18
N MET A 135 10.59 -13.12 -13.25
CA MET A 135 10.84 -13.71 -11.94
C MET A 135 11.30 -15.17 -12.08
N HIS A 136 12.09 -15.63 -11.12
CA HIS A 136 12.67 -16.97 -11.11
C HIS A 136 12.13 -17.85 -9.97
N GLY A 137 11.87 -17.25 -8.80
CA GLY A 137 11.44 -17.97 -7.59
C GLY A 137 9.96 -17.79 -7.28
N ILE A 138 9.32 -18.85 -6.81
CA ILE A 138 8.03 -18.80 -6.11
C ILE A 138 8.22 -19.30 -4.67
N ARG A 139 7.46 -18.75 -3.73
CA ARG A 139 7.45 -19.19 -2.33
C ARG A 139 6.02 -19.53 -1.93
N SER A 140 5.81 -20.66 -1.28
CA SER A 140 4.47 -21.14 -0.91
C SER A 140 4.51 -22.09 0.29
N ASP A 141 3.45 -22.11 1.09
CA ASP A 141 3.31 -23.02 2.22
C ASP A 141 3.14 -24.48 1.80
N ILE A 142 3.67 -25.41 2.61
CA ILE A 142 3.27 -26.83 2.64
C ILE A 142 2.73 -27.17 4.02
N ASN A 143 1.42 -27.38 4.14
CA ASN A 143 0.77 -27.55 5.44
C ASN A 143 0.82 -29.00 5.95
N TRP A 144 1.58 -29.21 7.03
CA TRP A 144 1.85 -30.48 7.69
C TRP A 144 0.57 -31.20 8.12
N GLY A 145 -0.32 -30.54 8.86
CA GLY A 145 -1.59 -31.12 9.29
C GLY A 145 -2.58 -31.40 8.14
N ALA A 146 -2.38 -30.79 6.97
CA ALA A 146 -3.15 -31.11 5.76
C ALA A 146 -2.63 -32.39 5.08
N ILE A 147 -1.31 -32.61 5.10
CA ILE A 147 -0.64 -33.71 4.38
C ILE A 147 -0.53 -34.97 5.24
N GLU A 148 -0.17 -34.85 6.52
CA GLU A 148 -0.03 -35.97 7.45
C GLU A 148 -1.28 -36.11 8.33
N LYS A 149 -2.30 -36.80 7.82
CA LYS A 149 -3.53 -37.09 8.58
C LYS A 149 -3.37 -38.28 9.53
N THR A 150 -2.50 -39.22 9.19
CA THR A 150 -2.15 -40.38 10.03
C THR A 150 -0.65 -40.32 10.30
N PRO A 151 -0.21 -40.49 11.57
CA PRO A 151 1.21 -40.47 11.93
C PRO A 151 2.10 -41.29 10.97
N GLY A 152 3.14 -40.66 10.41
CA GLY A 152 4.10 -41.22 9.48
C GLY A 152 3.60 -41.45 8.04
N THR A 153 2.36 -41.09 7.71
CA THR A 153 1.75 -41.29 6.38
C THR A 153 1.44 -39.96 5.71
N TYR A 154 2.03 -39.71 4.54
CA TYR A 154 1.95 -38.42 3.83
C TYR A 154 1.08 -38.50 2.57
N SER A 155 -0.03 -37.77 2.55
CA SER A 155 -1.00 -37.73 1.44
C SER A 155 -0.84 -36.48 0.56
N TRP A 156 0.22 -36.46 -0.25
CA TRP A 156 0.58 -35.31 -1.10
C TRP A 156 -0.50 -34.91 -2.10
N SER A 157 -1.17 -35.87 -2.73
CA SER A 157 -2.14 -35.64 -3.82
C SER A 157 -3.34 -34.78 -3.42
N ASN A 158 -3.58 -34.64 -2.12
CA ASN A 158 -4.69 -33.85 -1.58
C ASN A 158 -4.30 -32.40 -1.31
N TYR A 159 -3.06 -32.01 -1.60
CA TYR A 159 -2.55 -30.67 -1.39
C TYR A 159 -2.05 -30.06 -2.70
N SER A 160 -2.34 -28.77 -2.90
CA SER A 160 -2.17 -28.07 -4.18
C SER A 160 -0.72 -28.07 -4.69
N THR A 161 0.26 -28.08 -3.78
CA THR A 161 1.69 -28.08 -4.15
C THR A 161 2.14 -29.34 -4.91
N ASP A 162 1.43 -30.47 -4.78
CA ASP A 162 1.76 -31.70 -5.52
C ASP A 162 1.69 -31.50 -7.04
N GLN A 163 0.74 -30.70 -7.51
CA GLN A 163 0.62 -30.35 -8.92
C GLN A 163 1.43 -29.10 -9.29
N HIS A 164 1.48 -28.09 -8.42
CA HIS A 164 2.01 -26.79 -8.80
C HIS A 164 3.53 -26.67 -8.73
N ILE A 165 4.22 -27.35 -7.80
CA ILE A 165 5.70 -27.30 -7.73
C ILE A 165 6.34 -27.91 -8.99
N PRO A 166 5.93 -29.11 -9.47
CA PRO A 166 6.40 -29.65 -10.74
C PRO A 166 6.03 -28.78 -11.94
N TYR A 167 4.83 -28.20 -11.94
CA TYR A 167 4.42 -27.30 -13.02
C TYR A 167 5.27 -26.02 -13.04
N ALA A 168 5.58 -25.41 -11.90
CA ALA A 168 6.50 -24.27 -11.79
C ALA A 168 7.87 -24.60 -12.42
N LYS A 169 8.42 -25.79 -12.11
CA LYS A 169 9.65 -26.29 -12.73
C LYS A 169 9.54 -26.40 -14.25
N SER A 170 8.43 -26.91 -14.78
CA SER A 170 8.17 -26.98 -16.23
C SER A 170 8.17 -25.61 -16.91
N GLN A 171 7.86 -24.54 -16.16
CA GLN A 171 7.90 -23.17 -16.66
C GLN A 171 9.29 -22.54 -16.59
N GLY A 172 10.26 -23.20 -15.94
CA GLY A 172 11.61 -22.70 -15.69
C GLY A 172 11.77 -22.01 -14.33
N LEU A 173 10.77 -22.11 -13.45
CA LEU A 173 10.77 -21.49 -12.12
C LEU A 173 11.32 -22.45 -11.06
N THR A 174 11.78 -21.89 -9.93
CA THR A 174 12.16 -22.62 -8.72
C THR A 174 11.15 -22.35 -7.61
N ALA A 175 11.00 -23.31 -6.68
CA ALA A 175 10.09 -23.16 -5.55
C ALA A 175 10.86 -23.15 -4.22
N LEU A 176 10.45 -22.29 -3.29
CA LEU A 176 10.82 -22.33 -1.89
C LEU A 176 9.57 -22.72 -1.07
N PRO A 177 9.35 -24.01 -0.82
CA PRO A 177 8.25 -24.46 0.01
C PRO A 177 8.55 -24.16 1.49
N ILE A 178 7.52 -23.88 2.28
CA ILE A 178 7.64 -23.61 3.72
C ILE A 178 7.04 -24.77 4.49
N SER A 179 7.85 -25.49 5.28
CA SER A 179 7.35 -26.55 6.16
C SER A 179 6.65 -25.93 7.38
N GLY A 180 5.34 -25.69 7.26
CA GLY A 180 4.44 -25.33 8.36
C GLY A 180 3.28 -26.32 8.42
N TYR A 181 2.18 -26.14 9.13
CA TYR A 181 2.11 -25.47 10.42
C TYR A 181 1.95 -26.56 11.50
N ARG A 182 0.81 -26.61 12.17
CA ARG A 182 0.50 -27.51 13.26
C ARG A 182 -0.11 -28.81 12.72
N ASN A 183 -0.14 -29.85 13.53
CA ASN A 183 -0.78 -31.12 13.20
C ASN A 183 -1.56 -31.65 14.41
N THR A 184 -2.81 -32.05 14.21
CA THR A 184 -3.70 -32.54 15.27
C THR A 184 -3.22 -33.82 15.95
N ASN A 185 -2.31 -34.56 15.30
CA ASN A 185 -1.72 -35.77 15.85
C ASN A 185 -0.68 -35.52 16.96
N TYR A 186 -0.19 -34.28 17.10
CA TYR A 186 0.93 -33.95 17.99
C TYR A 186 0.65 -32.67 18.80
N ASP A 187 1.17 -32.61 20.02
CA ASP A 187 1.12 -31.44 20.93
C ASP A 187 -0.25 -30.76 21.08
N GLY A 188 -1.35 -31.51 20.90
CA GLY A 188 -2.70 -30.97 20.94
C GLY A 188 -2.97 -29.93 19.86
N ASN A 189 -2.44 -30.13 18.65
CA ASN A 189 -2.52 -29.18 17.53
C ASN A 189 -1.85 -27.83 17.81
N ARG A 190 -0.78 -27.82 18.62
CA ARG A 190 0.10 -26.67 18.83
C ARG A 190 1.35 -26.77 17.95
N THR A 191 2.10 -25.68 17.86
CA THR A 191 3.42 -25.69 17.21
C THR A 191 4.35 -26.71 17.88
N PRO A 192 5.11 -27.53 17.12
CA PRO A 192 5.94 -28.60 17.67
C PRO A 192 6.91 -28.14 18.76
N ALA A 193 6.84 -28.78 19.91
CA ALA A 193 7.69 -28.49 21.07
C ALA A 193 8.15 -29.76 21.81
N SER A 194 7.33 -30.82 21.84
CA SER A 194 7.73 -32.10 22.45
C SER A 194 8.75 -32.85 21.60
N ALA A 195 9.50 -33.77 22.21
CA ALA A 195 10.46 -34.60 21.49
C ALA A 195 9.80 -35.42 20.37
N GLU A 196 8.60 -35.95 20.63
CA GLU A 196 7.80 -36.68 19.64
C GLU A 196 7.39 -35.78 18.47
N ALA A 197 6.81 -34.60 18.76
CA ALA A 197 6.37 -33.68 17.73
C ALA A 197 7.52 -33.14 16.88
N LEU A 198 8.66 -32.82 17.51
CA LEU A 198 9.87 -32.37 16.80
C LEU A 198 10.42 -33.46 15.88
N GLU A 199 10.46 -34.71 16.36
CA GLU A 199 10.89 -35.85 15.53
C GLU A 199 9.96 -36.08 14.34
N ALA A 200 8.64 -36.02 14.55
CA ALA A 200 7.65 -36.18 13.49
C ALA A 200 7.72 -35.04 12.46
N TYR A 201 7.83 -33.79 12.93
CA TYR A 201 8.01 -32.61 12.07
C TYR A 201 9.29 -32.71 11.22
N GLY A 202 10.41 -33.16 11.82
CA GLY A 202 11.66 -33.37 11.09
C GLY A 202 11.54 -34.43 10.00
N LYS A 203 10.82 -35.53 10.26
CA LYS A 203 10.51 -36.57 9.25
C LYS A 203 9.64 -36.02 8.12
N PHE A 204 8.59 -35.26 8.45
CA PHE A 204 7.74 -34.62 7.45
C PHE A 204 8.52 -33.66 6.56
N THR A 205 9.37 -32.81 7.16
CA THR A 205 10.22 -31.86 6.42
C THR A 205 11.14 -32.60 5.45
N ALA A 206 11.81 -33.67 5.90
CA ALA A 206 12.67 -34.49 5.05
C ALA A 206 11.89 -35.19 3.92
N ALA A 207 10.69 -35.71 4.21
CA ALA A 207 9.81 -36.32 3.22
C ALA A 207 9.33 -35.30 2.17
N ALA A 208 9.07 -34.05 2.56
CA ALA A 208 8.70 -32.99 1.63
C ALA A 208 9.84 -32.66 0.66
N VAL A 209 11.08 -32.53 1.16
CA VAL A 209 12.25 -32.30 0.31
C VAL A 209 12.48 -33.49 -0.62
N GLU A 210 12.41 -34.72 -0.11
CA GLU A 210 12.53 -35.95 -0.92
C GLU A 210 11.47 -36.04 -2.02
N LYS A 211 10.21 -35.68 -1.70
CA LYS A 211 9.09 -35.66 -2.64
C LYS A 211 9.32 -34.68 -3.79
N TYR A 212 9.84 -33.49 -3.49
CA TYR A 212 9.96 -32.41 -4.47
C TYR A 212 11.36 -32.26 -5.09
N GLN A 213 12.36 -33.06 -4.71
CA GLN A 213 13.77 -32.90 -5.08
C GLN A 213 14.08 -32.73 -6.59
N GLN A 214 13.22 -33.25 -7.47
CA GLN A 214 13.36 -33.08 -8.94
C GLN A 214 12.94 -31.68 -9.41
N SER A 215 12.09 -31.00 -8.63
CA SER A 215 11.53 -29.68 -8.91
C SER A 215 12.18 -28.60 -8.06
N SER A 216 12.37 -28.85 -6.77
CA SER A 216 13.09 -28.00 -5.83
C SER A 216 13.77 -28.82 -4.74
N LYS A 217 14.97 -28.39 -4.35
CA LYS A 217 15.74 -28.94 -3.22
C LYS A 217 15.81 -27.96 -2.05
N GLU A 218 15.01 -26.89 -2.09
CA GLU A 218 15.00 -25.86 -1.06
C GLU A 218 13.80 -26.09 -0.13
N ILE A 219 13.94 -25.72 1.15
CA ILE A 219 12.84 -25.73 2.12
C ILE A 219 13.07 -24.65 3.18
N GLU A 220 12.05 -23.86 3.49
CA GLU A 220 12.06 -22.92 4.62
C GLU A 220 11.42 -23.56 5.85
N ILE A 221 12.11 -23.49 6.99
CA ILE A 221 11.67 -24.09 8.25
C ILE A 221 10.74 -23.13 8.99
N TYR A 222 9.44 -23.42 8.91
CA TYR A 222 8.35 -22.69 9.56
C TYR A 222 8.18 -21.23 9.08
N ASN A 223 7.02 -20.64 9.34
CA ASN A 223 6.74 -19.23 9.03
C ASN A 223 6.58 -18.43 10.33
N GLU A 224 7.23 -17.27 10.41
CA GLU A 224 7.11 -16.30 11.51
C GLU A 224 7.13 -16.94 12.92
N TYR A 225 8.11 -17.83 13.19
CA TYR A 225 8.15 -18.62 14.43
C TYR A 225 8.19 -17.77 15.71
N ASN A 226 8.76 -16.58 15.60
CA ASN A 226 8.90 -15.59 16.68
C ASN A 226 7.62 -14.76 16.92
N SER A 227 6.49 -15.10 16.31
CA SER A 227 5.21 -14.41 16.44
C SER A 227 4.12 -15.31 17.03
N THR A 228 3.31 -14.78 17.95
CA THR A 228 2.16 -15.48 18.52
C THR A 228 1.05 -15.74 17.49
N GLY A 229 1.06 -15.03 16.35
CA GLY A 229 0.15 -15.28 15.23
C GLY A 229 0.36 -16.66 14.60
N PHE A 230 1.61 -17.13 14.53
CA PHE A 230 1.97 -18.39 13.89
C PHE A 230 2.47 -19.45 14.86
N ASN A 231 2.99 -19.08 16.03
CA ASN A 231 3.52 -20.00 17.04
C ASN A 231 2.75 -19.90 18.37
N ASN A 232 2.13 -21.02 18.76
CA ASN A 232 1.47 -21.19 20.06
C ASN A 232 2.02 -22.41 20.82
N GLY A 233 3.23 -22.86 20.48
CA GLY A 233 3.88 -24.02 21.08
C GLY A 233 4.26 -23.77 22.55
N THR A 234 4.27 -24.83 23.35
CA THR A 234 4.56 -24.75 24.79
C THR A 234 6.01 -24.37 25.10
N CYS A 235 6.93 -24.51 24.14
CA CYS A 235 8.31 -24.00 24.28
C CYS A 235 8.35 -22.47 24.26
N GLY A 236 7.43 -21.82 23.53
CA GLY A 236 7.43 -20.38 23.29
C GLY A 236 8.04 -19.96 21.95
N ILE A 237 8.19 -18.64 21.76
CA ILE A 237 8.56 -17.99 20.50
C ILE A 237 10.06 -17.62 20.42
N THR A 238 10.89 -18.18 21.30
CA THR A 238 12.30 -17.80 21.46
C THR A 238 13.22 -18.45 20.42
N ALA A 239 14.40 -17.86 20.21
CA ALA A 239 15.43 -18.42 19.33
C ALA A 239 15.89 -19.81 19.77
N ASP A 240 15.99 -20.04 21.07
CA ASP A 240 16.33 -21.34 21.67
C ASP A 240 15.30 -22.43 21.33
N CYS A 241 14.01 -22.08 21.28
CA CYS A 241 12.96 -23.00 20.87
C CYS A 241 12.98 -23.25 19.36
N TYR A 242 13.23 -22.23 18.55
CA TYR A 242 13.38 -22.39 17.11
C TYR A 242 14.57 -23.26 16.73
N LEU A 243 15.69 -23.16 17.46
CA LEU A 243 16.86 -24.01 17.25
C LEU A 243 16.51 -25.51 17.33
N LYS A 244 15.62 -25.90 18.24
CA LYS A 244 15.18 -27.30 18.37
C LYS A 244 14.47 -27.79 17.10
N LEU A 245 13.68 -26.92 16.46
CA LEU A 245 13.00 -27.22 15.20
C LEU A 245 14.00 -27.37 14.05
N LEU A 246 14.98 -26.46 13.96
CA LEU A 246 16.07 -26.55 12.99
C LEU A 246 16.88 -27.85 13.16
N GLN A 247 17.25 -28.18 14.39
CA GLN A 247 18.00 -29.40 14.72
C GLN A 247 17.25 -30.68 14.36
N ALA A 248 15.93 -30.71 14.62
CA ALA A 248 15.10 -31.86 14.31
C ALA A 248 15.00 -32.14 12.80
N SER A 249 15.03 -31.09 11.97
CA SER A 249 14.88 -31.17 10.52
C SER A 249 16.21 -31.30 9.76
N TYR A 250 17.23 -30.50 10.08
CA TYR A 250 18.41 -30.29 9.23
C TYR A 250 19.13 -31.59 8.85
N GLY A 251 19.46 -32.43 9.85
CA GLY A 251 20.16 -33.69 9.62
C GLY A 251 19.32 -34.70 8.82
N LYS A 252 18.00 -34.75 9.05
CA LYS A 252 17.09 -35.66 8.34
C LYS A 252 16.91 -35.26 6.88
N VAL A 253 16.80 -33.95 6.62
CA VAL A 253 16.75 -33.40 5.26
C VAL A 253 18.00 -33.80 4.48
N HIS A 254 19.19 -33.55 5.02
CA HIS A 254 20.45 -33.87 4.33
C HIS A 254 20.72 -35.38 4.23
N ALA A 255 20.18 -36.20 5.14
CA ALA A 255 20.25 -37.66 5.01
C ALA A 255 19.43 -38.18 3.81
N LYS A 256 18.36 -37.47 3.42
CA LYS A 256 17.51 -37.82 2.27
C LYS A 256 17.98 -37.17 0.98
N VAL A 257 18.34 -35.89 1.04
CA VAL A 257 18.77 -35.07 -0.10
C VAL A 257 20.02 -34.29 0.31
N PRO A 258 21.23 -34.83 0.09
CA PRO A 258 22.48 -34.27 0.63
C PRO A 258 22.83 -32.84 0.17
N ASP A 259 22.33 -32.41 -0.98
CA ASP A 259 22.55 -31.07 -1.55
C ASP A 259 21.34 -30.13 -1.38
N ALA A 260 20.43 -30.45 -0.46
CA ALA A 260 19.30 -29.58 -0.13
C ALA A 260 19.73 -28.26 0.52
N VAL A 261 18.92 -27.22 0.32
CA VAL A 261 19.09 -25.90 0.94
C VAL A 261 18.01 -25.73 2.00
N VAL A 262 18.41 -25.83 3.27
CA VAL A 262 17.54 -25.53 4.42
C VAL A 262 17.63 -24.05 4.73
N VAL A 263 16.52 -23.34 4.58
CA VAL A 263 16.40 -21.91 4.92
C VAL A 263 15.81 -21.79 6.33
N GLY A 264 16.50 -21.08 7.20
CA GLY A 264 16.08 -20.85 8.59
C GLY A 264 15.94 -19.36 8.89
N GLY A 265 15.25 -19.03 9.98
CA GLY A 265 14.94 -17.65 10.37
C GLY A 265 13.43 -17.50 10.45
N GLY A 266 12.75 -17.41 9.29
CA GLY A 266 11.29 -17.38 9.20
C GLY A 266 10.69 -16.40 10.20
N LEU A 267 11.08 -15.13 10.11
CA LEU A 267 10.91 -14.12 11.16
C LEU A 267 9.78 -13.14 10.85
N ALA A 268 8.89 -12.91 11.80
CA ALA A 268 8.04 -11.73 11.84
C ALA A 268 8.88 -10.50 12.25
N GLY A 269 9.06 -9.58 11.30
CA GLY A 269 9.83 -8.35 11.50
C GLY A 269 11.34 -8.58 11.67
N LEU A 270 12.09 -7.47 11.87
CA LEU A 270 13.55 -7.50 12.05
C LEU A 270 13.91 -7.49 13.54
N GLN A 271 13.61 -8.58 14.25
CA GLN A 271 13.95 -8.76 15.67
C GLN A 271 15.45 -9.08 15.84
N THR A 272 16.29 -8.04 15.83
CA THR A 272 17.75 -8.19 15.84
C THR A 272 18.30 -8.94 17.06
N ASP A 273 17.70 -8.77 18.24
CA ASP A 273 18.17 -9.46 19.45
C ASP A 273 17.87 -10.96 19.40
N TRP A 274 16.73 -11.33 18.82
CA TRP A 274 16.38 -12.73 18.57
C TRP A 274 17.37 -13.37 17.58
N LEU A 275 17.72 -12.66 16.50
CA LEU A 275 18.72 -13.11 15.52
C LEU A 275 20.10 -13.29 16.15
N LYS A 276 20.57 -12.29 16.91
CA LYS A 276 21.84 -12.34 17.64
C LYS A 276 21.87 -13.52 18.61
N ARG A 277 20.76 -13.78 19.33
CA ARG A 277 20.63 -14.95 20.18
C ARG A 277 20.76 -16.24 19.37
N LEU A 278 20.04 -16.38 18.26
CA LEU A 278 20.10 -17.55 17.39
C LEU A 278 21.52 -17.83 16.90
N TYR A 279 22.27 -16.80 16.50
CA TYR A 279 23.66 -16.93 16.09
C TYR A 279 24.54 -17.40 17.25
N ALA A 280 24.41 -16.78 18.42
CA ALA A 280 25.21 -17.07 19.61
C ALA A 280 25.03 -18.51 20.12
N ILE A 281 23.83 -19.08 19.97
CA ILE A 281 23.55 -20.49 20.32
C ILE A 281 23.85 -21.49 19.19
N GLY A 282 24.48 -21.03 18.09
CA GLY A 282 24.96 -21.90 17.02
C GLY A 282 23.94 -22.23 15.93
N GLY A 283 22.87 -21.44 15.78
CA GLY A 283 21.80 -21.69 14.80
C GLY A 283 22.25 -21.77 13.35
N LEU A 284 23.31 -21.05 12.97
CA LEU A 284 23.85 -21.09 11.60
C LEU A 284 24.36 -22.48 11.17
N LYS A 285 24.61 -23.40 12.11
CA LYS A 285 25.01 -24.78 11.81
C LYS A 285 23.88 -25.65 11.27
N TYR A 286 22.64 -25.20 11.40
CA TYR A 286 21.43 -25.99 11.07
C TYR A 286 20.59 -25.33 9.98
N MET A 287 21.23 -24.54 9.13
CA MET A 287 20.64 -23.89 7.95
C MET A 287 21.74 -23.57 6.94
N ASN A 288 21.35 -23.35 5.69
CA ASN A 288 22.21 -22.97 4.57
C ASN A 288 21.97 -21.52 4.12
N ALA A 289 20.82 -20.93 4.48
CA ALA A 289 20.47 -19.54 4.23
C ALA A 289 19.62 -18.99 5.38
N LEU A 290 19.78 -17.70 5.67
CA LEU A 290 18.97 -16.98 6.66
C LEU A 290 17.86 -16.24 5.94
N SER A 291 16.61 -16.43 6.37
CA SER A 291 15.47 -15.65 5.94
C SER A 291 15.00 -14.64 6.98
N VAL A 292 14.55 -13.48 6.50
CA VAL A 292 13.94 -12.42 7.32
C VAL A 292 12.72 -11.84 6.59
N HIS A 293 11.72 -11.40 7.35
CA HIS A 293 10.59 -10.62 6.83
C HIS A 293 10.58 -9.24 7.46
N HIS A 294 10.28 -8.21 6.68
CA HIS A 294 10.05 -6.89 7.25
C HIS A 294 8.98 -6.14 6.48
N TYR A 295 7.96 -5.67 7.19
CA TYR A 295 6.90 -4.85 6.64
C TYR A 295 6.92 -3.48 7.32
N GLY A 296 7.51 -2.49 6.66
CA GLY A 296 7.61 -1.10 7.18
C GLY A 296 6.66 -0.11 6.50
N TYR A 297 5.59 -0.58 5.85
CA TYR A 297 4.64 0.29 5.17
C TYR A 297 3.90 1.22 6.18
N PRO A 298 3.48 2.43 5.76
CA PRO A 298 3.59 3.01 4.42
C PRO A 298 4.93 3.74 4.16
N ALA A 299 5.92 3.64 5.05
CA ALA A 299 7.18 4.35 4.90
C ALA A 299 7.95 3.92 3.64
N PRO A 300 8.70 4.83 2.98
CA PRO A 300 9.51 4.48 1.81
C PRO A 300 10.52 3.35 2.11
N PRO A 301 10.94 2.55 1.12
CA PRO A 301 11.79 1.38 1.34
C PRO A 301 13.10 1.65 2.07
N GLU A 302 13.74 2.79 1.84
CA GLU A 302 15.02 3.13 2.47
C GLU A 302 14.87 3.38 3.98
N THR A 303 13.69 3.82 4.43
CA THR A 303 13.35 3.96 5.86
C THR A 303 12.83 2.63 6.41
N ALA A 304 11.93 1.96 5.70
CA ALA A 304 11.37 0.68 6.13
C ALA A 304 12.47 -0.37 6.32
N LEU A 305 13.43 -0.45 5.41
CA LEU A 305 14.47 -1.49 5.42
C LEU A 305 15.80 -1.02 6.01
N GLU A 306 15.85 0.13 6.68
CA GLU A 306 17.09 0.77 7.14
C GLU A 306 17.98 -0.10 8.03
N LYS A 307 17.39 -1.12 8.68
CA LYS A 307 18.10 -2.07 9.54
C LYS A 307 18.80 -3.20 8.78
N LEU A 308 18.52 -3.41 7.49
CA LEU A 308 19.14 -4.51 6.72
C LEU A 308 20.67 -4.48 6.68
N PRO A 309 21.34 -3.31 6.48
CA PRO A 309 22.80 -3.26 6.56
C PRO A 309 23.33 -3.73 7.92
N GLN A 310 22.64 -3.42 9.01
CA GLN A 310 23.03 -3.89 10.35
C GLN A 310 22.79 -5.39 10.51
N VAL A 311 21.68 -5.93 9.99
CA VAL A 311 21.42 -7.39 9.99
C VAL A 311 22.53 -8.14 9.23
N ARG A 312 22.95 -7.62 8.08
CA ARG A 312 24.08 -8.16 7.31
C ARG A 312 25.39 -8.12 8.11
N ALA A 313 25.68 -6.99 8.75
CA ALA A 313 26.89 -6.83 9.58
C ALA A 313 26.88 -7.77 10.81
N ASP A 314 25.74 -7.94 11.47
CA ASP A 314 25.58 -8.85 12.61
C ASP A 314 25.79 -10.32 12.18
N LEU A 315 25.26 -10.71 11.01
CA LEU A 315 25.49 -12.04 10.45
C LEU A 315 26.97 -12.26 10.08
N ASP A 316 27.64 -11.24 9.52
CA ASP A 316 29.09 -11.30 9.24
C ASP A 316 29.90 -11.47 10.52
N ALA A 317 29.58 -10.71 11.57
CA ALA A 317 30.23 -10.79 12.88
C ALA A 317 30.04 -12.15 13.56
N ALA A 318 28.93 -12.84 13.27
CA ALA A 318 28.67 -14.22 13.70
C ALA A 318 29.42 -15.28 12.86
N GLY A 319 30.31 -14.89 11.95
CA GLY A 319 31.05 -15.79 11.06
C GLY A 319 30.36 -16.07 9.73
N GLY A 320 29.25 -15.39 9.43
CA GLY A 320 28.41 -15.62 8.25
C GLY A 320 28.76 -14.78 7.02
N LYS A 321 30.02 -14.37 6.82
CA LYS A 321 30.42 -13.41 5.75
C LYS A 321 29.90 -13.74 4.35
N ASN A 322 29.82 -15.03 4.00
CA ASN A 322 29.28 -15.51 2.72
C ASN A 322 27.95 -16.27 2.89
N PHE A 323 27.37 -16.21 4.09
CA PHE A 323 26.13 -16.90 4.43
C PHE A 323 24.97 -16.17 3.75
N PRO A 324 24.17 -16.85 2.89
CA PRO A 324 23.09 -16.21 2.17
C PRO A 324 22.05 -15.57 3.09
N LEU A 325 21.68 -14.32 2.78
CA LEU A 325 20.60 -13.58 3.45
C LEU A 325 19.45 -13.38 2.45
N TRP A 326 18.28 -13.90 2.75
CA TRP A 326 17.10 -13.83 1.90
C TRP A 326 16.02 -13.00 2.58
N ILE A 327 15.35 -12.15 1.80
CA ILE A 327 14.05 -11.60 2.19
C ILE A 327 13.01 -12.51 1.60
N THR A 328 12.45 -13.41 2.42
CA THR A 328 11.43 -14.35 1.95
C THR A 328 10.03 -13.75 1.98
N GLU A 329 9.85 -12.57 2.58
CA GLU A 329 8.68 -11.71 2.44
C GLU A 329 9.01 -10.21 2.66
N ASN A 330 8.57 -9.37 1.73
CA ASN A 330 8.35 -7.94 1.92
C ASN A 330 7.30 -7.46 0.91
N GLY A 331 6.42 -6.57 1.34
CA GLY A 331 5.35 -6.05 0.51
C GLY A 331 4.85 -4.69 0.94
N TYR A 332 4.12 -4.04 0.04
CA TYR A 332 3.43 -2.79 0.29
C TYR A 332 1.96 -2.90 -0.11
N PRO A 333 1.01 -2.93 0.84
CA PRO A 333 -0.40 -3.13 0.53
C PRO A 333 -1.02 -1.82 0.02
N THR A 334 -1.99 -1.94 -0.90
CA THR A 334 -2.72 -0.78 -1.48
C THR A 334 -4.12 -0.58 -0.90
N HIS A 335 -4.35 -1.05 0.33
CA HIS A 335 -5.57 -0.77 1.09
C HIS A 335 -5.65 0.72 1.49
N SER A 336 -6.78 1.14 2.04
CA SER A 336 -7.08 2.55 2.39
C SER A 336 -5.95 3.29 3.15
N ASP A 337 -5.26 2.60 4.06
CA ASP A 337 -4.18 3.16 4.91
C ASP A 337 -2.78 2.70 4.48
N GLY A 338 -2.71 1.96 3.40
CA GLY A 338 -1.47 1.57 2.75
C GLY A 338 -0.95 2.64 1.78
N VAL A 339 -0.17 2.18 0.82
CA VAL A 339 0.37 3.03 -0.24
C VAL A 339 -0.59 3.07 -1.44
N THR A 340 -0.51 4.10 -2.28
CA THR A 340 -1.24 4.10 -3.55
C THR A 340 -0.66 3.05 -4.51
N PRO A 341 -1.40 2.56 -5.52
CA PRO A 341 -0.84 1.70 -6.56
C PRO A 341 0.38 2.31 -7.27
N ALA A 342 0.42 3.63 -7.45
CA ALA A 342 1.58 4.34 -8.00
C ALA A 342 2.79 4.32 -7.06
N GLN A 343 2.57 4.50 -5.75
CA GLN A 343 3.62 4.36 -4.74
C GLN A 343 4.13 2.92 -4.65
N GLN A 344 3.25 1.91 -4.64
CA GLN A 344 3.64 0.50 -4.70
C GLN A 344 4.57 0.25 -5.91
N ALA A 345 4.20 0.76 -7.08
CA ALA A 345 4.99 0.60 -8.30
C ALA A 345 6.37 1.29 -8.24
N ALA A 346 6.50 2.41 -7.52
CA ALA A 346 7.79 3.05 -7.27
C ALA A 346 8.61 2.31 -6.19
N TYR A 347 7.96 1.74 -5.18
CA TYR A 347 8.60 1.12 -4.03
C TYR A 347 9.11 -0.29 -4.31
N VAL A 348 8.41 -1.08 -5.13
CA VAL A 348 8.83 -2.42 -5.55
C VAL A 348 10.29 -2.47 -6.04
N PRO A 349 10.70 -1.68 -7.07
CA PRO A 349 12.09 -1.69 -7.51
C PRO A 349 13.05 -1.13 -6.47
N ARG A 350 12.67 -0.07 -5.75
CA ARG A 350 13.51 0.57 -4.72
C ARG A 350 13.81 -0.38 -3.56
N ALA A 351 12.82 -1.13 -3.08
CA ALA A 351 12.99 -2.10 -2.00
C ALA A 351 14.00 -3.19 -2.38
N GLN A 352 13.90 -3.73 -3.60
CA GLN A 352 14.83 -4.74 -4.07
C GLN A 352 16.23 -4.19 -4.31
N ILE A 353 16.36 -3.03 -4.96
CA ILE A 353 17.65 -2.36 -5.18
C ILE A 353 18.35 -2.10 -3.85
N PHE A 354 17.63 -1.54 -2.86
CA PHE A 354 18.16 -1.27 -1.53
C PHE A 354 18.56 -2.55 -0.80
N SER A 355 17.74 -3.61 -0.92
CA SER A 355 18.02 -4.92 -0.33
C SER A 355 19.29 -5.56 -0.91
N PHE A 356 19.44 -5.57 -2.25
CA PHE A 356 20.65 -6.09 -2.89
C PHE A 356 21.88 -5.27 -2.53
N ALA A 357 21.75 -3.94 -2.44
CA ALA A 357 22.81 -3.05 -1.97
C ALA A 357 23.18 -3.31 -0.49
N SER A 358 22.25 -3.86 0.29
CA SER A 358 22.43 -4.23 1.71
C SER A 358 22.91 -5.67 1.91
N GLY A 359 23.25 -6.39 0.83
CA GLY A 359 23.79 -7.75 0.91
C GLY A 359 22.75 -8.88 0.91
N VAL A 360 21.51 -8.59 0.53
CA VAL A 360 20.47 -9.62 0.31
C VAL A 360 20.73 -10.36 -1.00
N ASN A 361 20.65 -11.69 -0.95
CA ASN A 361 20.91 -12.58 -2.09
C ASN A 361 19.65 -12.98 -2.86
N ARG A 362 18.49 -13.03 -2.19
CA ARG A 362 17.20 -13.33 -2.81
C ARG A 362 16.09 -12.53 -2.16
N TYR A 363 15.13 -12.12 -2.97
CA TYR A 363 14.01 -11.29 -2.56
C TYR A 363 12.71 -11.89 -3.08
N TYR A 364 11.76 -12.13 -2.18
CA TYR A 364 10.43 -12.59 -2.49
C TYR A 364 9.42 -11.50 -2.15
N TRP A 365 8.79 -10.96 -3.19
CA TRP A 365 7.70 -10.00 -3.04
C TRP A 365 6.48 -10.68 -2.40
N TYR A 366 5.93 -10.07 -1.34
CA TYR A 366 4.65 -10.46 -0.78
C TYR A 366 3.55 -9.48 -1.26
N ASP A 367 2.62 -9.92 -2.08
CA ASP A 367 2.55 -11.23 -2.72
C ASP A 367 2.12 -11.11 -4.19
N LEU A 368 1.96 -12.24 -4.87
CA LEU A 368 1.62 -12.24 -6.28
C LEU A 368 0.21 -11.68 -6.52
N THR A 369 -0.78 -11.98 -5.68
CA THR A 369 -2.18 -11.70 -5.97
C THR A 369 -2.90 -11.09 -4.79
N ASN A 370 -3.85 -10.19 -5.03
CA ASN A 370 -4.73 -9.76 -3.95
C ASN A 370 -5.48 -10.98 -3.40
N ASP A 371 -5.36 -11.24 -2.10
CA ASP A 371 -6.01 -12.39 -1.45
C ASP A 371 -7.53 -12.27 -1.35
N GLY A 372 -8.07 -11.09 -1.62
CA GLY A 372 -9.50 -10.86 -1.68
C GLY A 372 -9.82 -9.52 -2.35
N THR A 373 -11.04 -9.02 -2.10
CA THR A 373 -11.56 -7.80 -2.75
C THR A 373 -11.90 -6.67 -1.77
N ASP A 374 -11.78 -6.92 -0.46
CA ASP A 374 -11.99 -5.89 0.56
C ASP A 374 -10.84 -4.85 0.52
N ALA A 375 -11.15 -3.65 0.06
CA ALA A 375 -10.19 -2.54 -0.07
C ALA A 375 -9.66 -2.00 1.28
N THR A 376 -10.27 -2.39 2.40
CA THR A 376 -9.83 -1.99 3.74
C THR A 376 -8.87 -2.99 4.36
N ASN A 377 -8.97 -4.27 3.98
CA ASN A 377 -8.11 -5.32 4.50
C ASN A 377 -6.76 -5.31 3.80
N LYS A 378 -5.67 -5.10 4.55
CA LYS A 378 -4.31 -5.09 4.01
C LYS A 378 -3.95 -6.39 3.27
N GLU A 379 -4.35 -7.56 3.77
CA GLU A 379 -4.00 -8.87 3.20
C GLU A 379 -4.62 -9.03 1.81
N HIS A 380 -5.81 -8.47 1.61
CA HIS A 380 -6.49 -8.46 0.31
C HIS A 380 -5.86 -7.47 -0.70
N ASN A 381 -4.79 -6.75 -0.36
CA ASN A 381 -4.27 -5.64 -1.17
C ASN A 381 -2.73 -5.60 -1.31
N PHE A 382 -1.99 -6.61 -0.84
CA PHE A 382 -0.54 -6.74 -1.09
C PHE A 382 -0.23 -7.06 -2.55
N GLY A 383 -0.97 -8.00 -3.12
CA GLY A 383 -0.87 -8.51 -4.48
C GLY A 383 -0.38 -7.56 -5.56
N ALA A 384 0.43 -8.09 -6.48
CA ALA A 384 0.76 -7.44 -7.74
C ALA A 384 -0.40 -7.52 -8.76
N PHE A 385 -1.30 -8.50 -8.62
CA PHE A 385 -2.48 -8.69 -9.48
C PHE A 385 -3.79 -8.56 -8.71
N LYS A 386 -4.82 -7.98 -9.35
CA LYS A 386 -6.21 -8.05 -8.88
C LYS A 386 -6.88 -9.32 -9.39
N ARG A 387 -7.76 -9.90 -8.57
CA ARG A 387 -8.56 -11.08 -8.90
C ARG A 387 -9.45 -10.85 -10.13
N PRO A 388 -9.70 -11.88 -10.95
CA PRO A 388 -10.74 -11.85 -11.98
C PRO A 388 -12.12 -11.51 -11.40
N THR A 389 -12.99 -10.95 -12.23
CA THR A 389 -14.38 -10.61 -11.88
C THR A 389 -15.36 -11.17 -12.91
N ALA A 390 -16.66 -10.96 -12.69
CA ALA A 390 -17.67 -11.24 -13.71
C ALA A 390 -17.40 -10.49 -15.03
N GLU A 391 -16.83 -9.28 -14.92
CA GLU A 391 -16.63 -8.32 -16.01
C GLU A 391 -15.27 -8.40 -16.69
N VAL A 392 -14.24 -8.84 -15.97
CA VAL A 392 -12.87 -9.01 -16.48
C VAL A 392 -12.36 -10.38 -16.05
N LYS A 393 -12.24 -11.31 -17.00
CA LYS A 393 -11.93 -12.73 -16.74
C LYS A 393 -10.45 -13.02 -16.49
N ALA A 394 -9.57 -12.07 -16.80
CA ALA A 394 -8.14 -12.18 -16.53
C ALA A 394 -7.73 -11.55 -15.20
N TRP A 395 -6.61 -12.03 -14.66
CA TRP A 395 -5.86 -11.36 -13.61
C TRP A 395 -5.38 -10.00 -14.10
N GLN A 396 -5.83 -8.93 -13.45
CA GLN A 396 -5.48 -7.58 -13.87
C GLN A 396 -4.18 -7.13 -13.19
N PRO A 397 -3.13 -6.75 -13.93
CA PRO A 397 -1.91 -6.23 -13.31
C PRO A 397 -2.19 -4.90 -12.59
N LYS A 398 -1.56 -4.71 -11.43
CA LYS A 398 -1.28 -3.38 -10.88
C LYS A 398 -0.03 -2.81 -11.55
N PRO A 399 0.24 -1.49 -11.45
CA PRO A 399 1.39 -0.90 -12.11
C PRO A 399 2.74 -1.48 -11.66
N SER A 400 2.80 -2.02 -10.43
CA SER A 400 3.96 -2.73 -9.87
C SER A 400 4.42 -3.92 -10.70
N VAL A 401 3.53 -4.58 -11.44
CA VAL A 401 3.92 -5.70 -12.30
C VAL A 401 4.84 -5.24 -13.44
N VAL A 402 4.55 -4.08 -14.02
CA VAL A 402 5.37 -3.52 -15.10
C VAL A 402 6.72 -3.07 -14.55
N THR A 403 6.73 -2.39 -13.39
CA THR A 403 7.97 -1.88 -12.80
C THR A 403 8.90 -2.99 -12.31
N GLU A 404 8.33 -4.07 -11.78
CA GLU A 404 9.05 -5.30 -11.47
C GLU A 404 9.65 -5.94 -12.73
N GLY A 405 8.85 -6.10 -13.79
CA GLY A 405 9.34 -6.68 -15.03
C GLY A 405 10.47 -5.87 -15.67
N VAL A 406 10.42 -4.54 -15.58
CA VAL A 406 11.49 -3.66 -16.05
C VAL A 406 12.73 -3.76 -15.16
N LEU A 407 12.58 -3.75 -13.84
CA LEU A 407 13.68 -3.97 -12.88
C LEU A 407 14.49 -5.21 -13.25
N ILE A 408 13.80 -6.34 -13.42
CA ILE A 408 14.44 -7.62 -13.69
C ILE A 408 15.22 -7.57 -15.01
N ARG A 409 14.63 -7.04 -16.08
CA ARG A 409 15.31 -6.89 -17.40
C ARG A 409 16.57 -6.01 -17.30
N GLN A 410 16.53 -4.99 -16.45
CA GLN A 410 17.65 -4.06 -16.29
C GLN A 410 18.76 -4.63 -15.41
N LEU A 411 18.43 -5.44 -14.40
CA LEU A 411 19.40 -5.94 -13.42
C LEU A 411 19.82 -7.40 -13.61
N ALA A 412 19.09 -8.22 -14.37
CA ALA A 412 19.37 -9.64 -14.50
C ALA A 412 20.81 -9.93 -14.97
N GLY A 413 21.50 -10.82 -14.25
CA GLY A 413 22.90 -11.17 -14.48
C GLY A 413 23.91 -10.09 -14.08
N ARG A 414 23.48 -8.99 -13.44
CA ARG A 414 24.34 -7.89 -12.99
C ARG A 414 24.42 -7.84 -11.47
N ALA A 415 25.57 -8.24 -10.93
CA ALA A 415 25.86 -8.14 -9.50
C ALA A 415 25.96 -6.68 -9.05
N TYR A 416 25.64 -6.40 -7.79
CA TYR A 416 25.82 -5.06 -7.21
C TYR A 416 27.30 -4.65 -7.20
N ALA A 417 27.59 -3.41 -7.61
CA ALA A 417 28.94 -2.87 -7.83
C ALA A 417 29.18 -1.55 -7.08
N GLY A 418 28.42 -1.29 -6.01
CA GLY A 418 28.53 -0.11 -5.16
C GLY A 418 27.57 1.02 -5.52
N ARG A 419 27.58 2.07 -4.69
CA ARG A 419 26.76 3.28 -4.86
C ARG A 419 27.66 4.44 -5.25
N ASP A 420 27.26 5.24 -6.24
CA ASP A 420 27.96 6.49 -6.56
C ASP A 420 27.65 7.56 -5.50
N ASP A 421 28.65 8.39 -5.20
CA ASP A 421 28.46 9.58 -4.37
C ASP A 421 27.88 10.73 -5.22
N ALA A 422 26.62 11.07 -4.96
CA ALA A 422 25.92 12.14 -5.64
C ALA A 422 26.06 13.51 -4.95
N GLY A 423 26.80 13.62 -3.84
CA GLY A 423 26.86 14.84 -3.02
C GLY A 423 25.53 15.17 -2.33
N SER A 424 24.63 14.19 -2.22
CA SER A 424 23.33 14.31 -1.54
C SER A 424 22.93 12.94 -0.98
N ALA A 425 22.43 12.93 0.26
CA ALA A 425 21.87 11.72 0.87
C ALA A 425 20.58 11.27 0.19
N ASP A 426 19.83 12.20 -0.40
CA ASP A 426 18.54 11.93 -1.05
C ASP A 426 18.69 11.34 -2.45
N VAL A 427 19.76 11.70 -3.17
CA VAL A 427 20.01 11.15 -4.51
C VAL A 427 20.67 9.77 -4.40
N ARG A 428 19.98 8.76 -4.91
CA ARG A 428 20.41 7.35 -4.89
C ARG A 428 20.84 6.94 -6.28
N SER A 429 22.09 6.45 -6.41
CA SER A 429 22.62 5.89 -7.65
C SER A 429 23.39 4.60 -7.35
N TYR A 430 22.74 3.46 -7.53
CA TYR A 430 23.33 2.14 -7.28
C TYR A 430 23.78 1.51 -8.60
N ARG A 431 25.03 1.05 -8.66
CA ARG A 431 25.61 0.41 -9.84
C ARG A 431 25.41 -1.10 -9.75
N PHE A 432 25.02 -1.69 -10.88
CA PHE A 432 24.95 -3.13 -11.07
C PHE A 432 25.70 -3.49 -12.36
N GLY A 433 26.52 -4.54 -12.31
CA GLY A 433 27.37 -4.96 -13.41
C GLY A 433 28.70 -4.21 -13.45
N THR A 434 29.52 -4.50 -14.46
CA THR A 434 30.86 -3.94 -14.61
C THR A 434 31.12 -3.47 -16.05
N GLY A 435 32.07 -2.56 -16.22
CA GLY A 435 32.46 -2.04 -17.52
C GLY A 435 31.27 -1.48 -18.31
N ASN A 436 31.17 -1.84 -19.60
CA ASN A 436 30.11 -1.38 -20.50
C ASN A 436 28.73 -2.00 -20.19
N ASP A 437 28.66 -3.03 -19.35
CA ASP A 437 27.39 -3.62 -18.91
C ASP A 437 26.83 -2.98 -17.64
N THR A 438 27.52 -1.98 -17.09
CA THR A 438 27.08 -1.26 -15.88
C THR A 438 25.75 -0.55 -16.12
N VAL A 439 24.78 -0.82 -15.26
CA VAL A 439 23.51 -0.11 -15.15
C VAL A 439 23.45 0.59 -13.80
N ARG A 440 23.05 1.85 -13.79
CA ARG A 440 22.77 2.62 -12.57
C ARG A 440 21.27 2.70 -12.33
N ALA A 441 20.82 2.27 -11.17
CA ALA A 441 19.48 2.59 -10.68
C ALA A 441 19.53 3.95 -9.97
N LEU A 442 18.94 4.98 -10.59
CA LEU A 442 18.99 6.38 -10.20
C LEU A 442 17.60 6.91 -9.82
N TYR A 443 17.46 7.48 -8.63
CA TYR A 443 16.21 8.11 -8.14
C TYR A 443 16.50 9.07 -6.98
N THR A 444 15.48 9.76 -6.47
CA THR A 444 15.57 10.57 -5.23
C THR A 444 14.63 10.05 -4.14
N THR A 445 15.06 10.13 -2.89
CA THR A 445 14.21 9.89 -1.70
C THR A 445 13.59 11.18 -1.16
N ALA A 446 13.93 12.35 -1.73
CA ALA A 446 13.30 13.61 -1.37
C ALA A 446 11.80 13.61 -1.69
N ALA A 447 11.03 14.39 -0.93
CA ALA A 447 9.58 14.52 -1.10
C ALA A 447 9.18 15.20 -2.43
N THR A 448 10.09 15.96 -3.04
CA THR A 448 9.88 16.65 -4.32
C THR A 448 10.92 16.20 -5.36
N PRO A 449 10.58 16.30 -6.66
CA PRO A 449 11.51 15.96 -7.72
C PRO A 449 12.75 16.87 -7.71
N GLY A 450 13.88 16.32 -8.16
CA GLY A 450 15.17 16.99 -8.24
C GLY A 450 15.84 16.81 -9.60
N THR A 451 17.12 17.15 -9.69
CA THR A 451 17.93 16.92 -10.89
C THR A 451 19.28 16.31 -10.50
N ALA A 452 19.66 15.25 -11.22
CA ALA A 452 21.01 14.69 -11.19
C ALA A 452 21.75 15.01 -12.50
N GLU A 453 23.02 15.38 -12.39
CA GLU A 453 23.92 15.57 -13.52
C GLU A 453 24.90 14.40 -13.61
N LEU A 454 24.97 13.80 -14.79
CA LEU A 454 25.89 12.72 -15.13
C LEU A 454 27.08 13.29 -15.87
N SER A 455 28.29 12.99 -15.42
CA SER A 455 29.51 13.19 -16.21
C SER A 455 29.71 11.98 -17.12
N ALA A 456 29.57 12.15 -18.43
CA ALA A 456 29.58 11.07 -19.40
C ALA A 456 30.45 11.40 -20.62
N SER A 457 31.26 10.43 -21.08
CA SER A 457 32.12 10.56 -22.26
C SER A 457 31.43 10.16 -23.57
N GLY A 458 30.21 9.64 -23.49
CA GLY A 458 29.43 9.21 -24.65
C GLY A 458 27.92 9.20 -24.36
N PRO A 459 27.10 8.76 -25.33
CA PRO A 459 25.66 8.67 -25.17
C PRO A 459 25.25 7.85 -23.94
N VAL A 460 24.18 8.29 -23.28
CA VAL A 460 23.61 7.64 -22.11
C VAL A 460 22.18 7.21 -22.43
N THR A 461 21.92 5.91 -22.37
CA THR A 461 20.57 5.34 -22.49
C THR A 461 19.93 5.32 -21.11
N VAL A 462 18.71 5.84 -21.02
CA VAL A 462 17.92 5.88 -19.78
C VAL A 462 16.58 5.21 -20.05
N THR A 463 16.28 4.19 -19.26
CA THR A 463 14.99 3.50 -19.24
C THR A 463 14.26 3.87 -17.95
N ASP A 464 13.05 4.41 -18.04
CA ASP A 464 12.24 4.64 -16.83
C ASP A 464 11.68 3.31 -16.29
N GLN A 465 11.10 3.33 -15.09
CA GLN A 465 10.54 2.12 -14.48
C GLN A 465 9.36 1.50 -15.24
N LEU A 466 8.77 2.19 -16.23
CA LEU A 466 7.71 1.63 -17.08
C LEU A 466 8.26 1.05 -18.39
N GLY A 467 9.57 1.17 -18.62
CA GLY A 467 10.26 0.60 -19.77
C GLY A 467 10.37 1.57 -20.95
N HIS A 468 10.05 2.86 -20.77
CA HIS A 468 10.28 3.86 -21.81
C HIS A 468 11.78 4.19 -21.88
N GLU A 469 12.39 3.85 -23.00
CA GLU A 469 13.82 4.06 -23.23
C GLU A 469 14.07 5.30 -24.08
N LYS A 470 15.04 6.13 -23.66
CA LYS A 470 15.55 7.27 -24.42
C LYS A 470 17.07 7.37 -24.29
N THR A 471 17.73 7.77 -25.37
CA THR A 471 19.17 8.06 -25.37
C THR A 471 19.39 9.57 -25.32
N TYR A 472 20.31 9.99 -24.43
CA TYR A 472 20.69 11.37 -24.17
C TYR A 472 22.16 11.58 -24.55
N LEU A 473 22.46 12.69 -25.20
CA LEU A 473 23.82 13.06 -25.59
C LEU A 473 24.43 14.04 -24.60
N PRO A 474 25.66 13.78 -24.12
CA PRO A 474 26.35 14.71 -23.24
C PRO A 474 26.72 15.99 -23.97
N VAL A 475 26.42 17.15 -23.37
CA VAL A 475 26.88 18.46 -23.83
C VAL A 475 27.95 18.96 -22.86
N GLY A 476 29.16 19.21 -23.35
CA GLY A 476 30.30 19.51 -22.46
C GLY A 476 30.61 18.37 -21.49
N GLY A 477 30.40 17.12 -21.91
CA GLY A 477 30.59 15.92 -21.08
C GLY A 477 29.49 15.69 -20.03
N LYS A 478 28.34 16.38 -20.13
CA LYS A 478 27.30 16.36 -19.09
C LYS A 478 25.89 16.07 -19.62
N VAL A 479 25.11 15.30 -18.88
CA VAL A 479 23.67 15.06 -19.09
C VAL A 479 22.92 15.38 -17.81
N GLN A 480 21.90 16.24 -17.87
CA GLN A 480 21.03 16.52 -16.72
C GLN A 480 19.74 15.70 -16.82
N LEU A 481 19.47 14.92 -15.79
CA LEU A 481 18.28 14.11 -15.66
C LEU A 481 17.45 14.62 -14.48
N GLY A 482 16.24 15.11 -14.76
CA GLY A 482 15.21 15.22 -13.73
C GLY A 482 14.96 13.85 -13.11
N ILE A 483 14.91 13.78 -11.79
CA ILE A 483 14.71 12.57 -11.00
C ILE A 483 13.58 12.79 -9.99
N ASP A 484 12.85 11.74 -9.70
CA ASP A 484 11.74 11.73 -8.75
C ASP A 484 11.79 10.41 -7.95
N GLY A 485 10.71 10.06 -7.26
CA GLY A 485 10.63 8.82 -6.48
C GLY A 485 10.60 7.53 -7.33
N LYS A 486 10.52 7.64 -8.67
CA LYS A 486 10.51 6.52 -9.63
C LYS A 486 11.93 6.21 -10.12
N VAL A 487 12.25 4.93 -10.31
CA VAL A 487 13.61 4.51 -10.70
C VAL A 487 13.88 4.78 -12.18
N LEU A 488 15.04 5.37 -12.46
CA LEU A 488 15.64 5.44 -13.79
C LEU A 488 16.80 4.43 -13.87
N TYR A 489 16.83 3.63 -14.92
CA TYR A 489 17.93 2.73 -15.24
C TYR A 489 18.83 3.38 -16.28
N VAL A 490 20.04 3.74 -15.89
CA VAL A 490 20.98 4.55 -16.68
C VAL A 490 22.16 3.69 -17.12
N LYS A 491 22.32 3.52 -18.43
CA LYS A 491 23.41 2.77 -19.06
C LYS A 491 24.26 3.68 -19.95
N GLY A 492 25.57 3.57 -19.84
CA GLY A 492 26.53 4.34 -20.64
C GLY A 492 27.83 4.61 -19.90
N ALA A 493 28.79 5.25 -20.57
CA ALA A 493 30.10 5.61 -20.03
C ALA A 493 30.01 6.81 -19.08
N VAL A 494 29.38 6.60 -17.92
CA VAL A 494 29.20 7.61 -16.85
C VAL A 494 30.30 7.43 -15.81
N SER A 495 31.03 8.52 -15.51
CA SER A 495 32.15 8.57 -14.57
C SER A 495 31.76 9.16 -13.21
N ALA A 496 30.74 10.01 -13.15
CA ALA A 496 30.25 10.61 -11.91
C ALA A 496 28.77 10.99 -12.00
N VAL A 497 28.11 11.03 -10.84
CA VAL A 497 26.74 11.50 -10.65
C VAL A 497 26.79 12.61 -9.61
N LYS A 498 26.06 13.73 -9.81
CA LYS A 498 25.96 14.80 -8.81
C LYS A 498 24.54 15.35 -8.75
N ALA A 499 24.03 15.64 -7.55
CA ALA A 499 22.83 16.44 -7.38
C ALA A 499 23.09 17.88 -7.83
N VAL A 500 22.12 18.51 -8.50
CA VAL A 500 22.24 19.89 -9.01
C VAL A 500 21.15 20.79 -8.46
N ASN A 501 21.56 21.89 -7.84
CA ASN A 501 20.70 23.01 -7.49
C ASN A 501 20.64 24.01 -8.64
N GLY A 502 19.43 24.31 -9.14
CA GLY A 502 19.25 25.23 -10.27
C GLY A 502 19.71 24.63 -11.60
N PRO A 503 18.97 23.67 -12.16
CA PRO A 503 19.31 23.03 -13.43
C PRO A 503 19.19 24.00 -14.62
N VAL A 504 19.86 23.68 -15.73
CA VAL A 504 19.82 24.47 -16.97
C VAL A 504 18.40 24.48 -17.54
N PHE A 505 17.69 23.36 -17.41
CA PHE A 505 16.34 23.20 -17.89
C PHE A 505 15.42 22.79 -16.75
N SER A 506 14.22 23.37 -16.67
CA SER A 506 13.21 22.94 -15.72
C SER A 506 11.81 22.98 -16.32
N LEU A 507 10.96 22.08 -15.86
CA LEU A 507 9.50 22.13 -15.99
C LEU A 507 8.94 22.48 -14.61
N ARG A 508 7.98 23.40 -14.54
CA ARG A 508 7.24 23.69 -13.31
C ARG A 508 5.75 23.54 -13.58
N LEU A 509 5.07 22.81 -12.72
CA LEU A 509 3.62 22.67 -12.69
C LEU A 509 3.04 23.46 -11.50
N PRO A 510 1.76 23.83 -11.54
CA PRO A 510 1.06 24.28 -10.36
C PRO A 510 0.97 23.15 -9.34
N GLN A 511 0.83 23.51 -8.06
CA GLN A 511 0.67 22.54 -6.98
C GLN A 511 -0.56 21.64 -7.21
N HIS A 512 -1.64 22.22 -7.73
CA HIS A 512 -2.88 21.52 -8.04
C HIS A 512 -3.26 21.73 -9.51
N SER A 513 -3.87 20.69 -10.10
CA SER A 513 -4.57 20.73 -11.39
C SER A 513 -5.90 20.00 -11.26
N ASN A 514 -6.76 20.04 -12.28
CA ASN A 514 -8.04 19.32 -12.24
C ASN A 514 -8.30 18.50 -13.52
N THR A 515 -9.35 17.69 -13.51
CA THR A 515 -9.66 16.75 -14.59
C THR A 515 -10.33 17.42 -15.81
N GLU A 516 -10.70 18.69 -15.74
CA GLU A 516 -11.46 19.39 -16.79
C GLU A 516 -10.67 20.48 -17.52
N GLU A 517 -9.68 21.11 -16.86
CA GLU A 517 -8.91 22.23 -17.42
C GLU A 517 -7.45 21.85 -17.72
N THR A 518 -6.94 22.34 -18.85
CA THR A 518 -5.52 22.21 -19.20
C THR A 518 -4.63 22.81 -18.11
N VAL A 519 -3.44 22.25 -17.92
CA VAL A 519 -2.52 22.66 -16.87
C VAL A 519 -1.53 23.71 -17.39
N ASP A 520 -1.51 24.88 -16.75
CA ASP A 520 -0.54 25.95 -17.01
C ASP A 520 0.86 25.54 -16.51
N ALA A 521 1.73 25.09 -17.41
CA ALA A 521 3.09 24.69 -17.06
C ALA A 521 4.13 25.71 -17.55
N VAL A 522 5.21 25.89 -16.79
CA VAL A 522 6.29 26.81 -17.16
C VAL A 522 7.53 26.01 -17.55
N LEU A 523 7.92 26.15 -18.81
CA LEU A 523 9.22 25.70 -19.31
C LEU A 523 10.27 26.78 -19.03
N GLN A 524 11.44 26.39 -18.53
CA GLN A 524 12.54 27.32 -18.28
C GLN A 524 13.83 26.83 -18.92
N VAL A 525 14.58 27.77 -19.49
CA VAL A 525 16.00 27.60 -19.85
C VAL A 525 16.81 28.68 -19.13
N ASP A 526 17.77 28.28 -18.31
CA ASP A 526 18.72 29.19 -17.65
C ASP A 526 19.99 29.35 -18.51
N GLY A 527 20.01 30.39 -19.34
CA GLY A 527 21.15 30.72 -20.20
C GLY A 527 22.35 31.31 -19.45
N THR A 528 22.27 31.55 -18.14
CA THR A 528 23.41 32.02 -17.32
C THR A 528 24.42 30.90 -17.04
N LYS A 529 24.03 29.64 -17.27
CA LYS A 529 24.84 28.44 -17.00
C LYS A 529 25.74 27.99 -18.16
N GLY A 530 26.21 28.92 -19.00
CA GLY A 530 27.32 28.68 -19.94
C GLY A 530 26.97 28.41 -21.40
N ARG A 531 26.38 29.39 -22.11
CA ARG A 531 26.20 29.35 -23.58
C ARG A 531 26.66 30.68 -24.20
N THR A 532 27.30 30.64 -25.37
CA THR A 532 27.85 31.82 -26.08
C THR A 532 26.96 32.37 -27.19
N LEU A 533 26.04 31.56 -27.75
CA LEU A 533 25.10 31.97 -28.80
C LEU A 533 23.65 31.62 -28.41
N PRO A 534 22.63 32.30 -28.98
CA PRO A 534 21.24 31.89 -28.82
C PRO A 534 21.01 30.47 -29.33
N VAL A 535 20.40 29.62 -28.50
CA VAL A 535 20.11 28.22 -28.84
C VAL A 535 18.62 27.98 -28.80
N ARG A 536 18.13 27.28 -29.81
CA ARG A 536 16.73 26.87 -29.94
C ARG A 536 16.57 25.43 -29.43
N TYR A 537 15.87 25.26 -28.33
CA TYR A 537 15.61 23.96 -27.73
C TYR A 537 14.20 23.47 -28.07
N ASP A 538 14.11 22.18 -28.35
CA ASP A 538 12.84 21.47 -28.55
C ASP A 538 12.50 20.74 -27.24
N PHE A 539 11.56 21.29 -26.47
CA PHE A 539 10.95 20.63 -25.32
C PHE A 539 9.88 19.66 -25.82
N ARG A 540 9.87 18.43 -25.30
CA ARG A 540 8.84 17.43 -25.59
C ARG A 540 8.21 16.98 -24.28
N VAL A 541 6.97 17.35 -24.05
CA VAL A 541 6.25 17.12 -22.78
C VAL A 541 4.83 16.72 -23.12
N ALA A 542 4.31 15.66 -22.49
CA ALA A 542 2.94 15.16 -22.70
C ALA A 542 2.57 14.93 -24.19
N GLY A 543 3.49 14.38 -24.98
CA GLY A 543 3.29 14.12 -26.42
C GLY A 543 3.48 15.33 -27.34
N GLU A 544 3.51 16.54 -26.78
CA GLU A 544 3.61 17.79 -27.53
C GLU A 544 5.04 18.33 -27.61
N LYS A 545 5.28 19.16 -28.63
CA LYS A 545 6.58 19.79 -28.89
C LYS A 545 6.50 21.31 -28.76
N TYR A 546 7.31 21.88 -27.87
CA TYR A 546 7.40 23.31 -27.62
C TYR A 546 8.81 23.84 -27.89
N ARG A 547 8.90 25.01 -28.51
CA ARG A 547 10.18 25.56 -28.96
C ARG A 547 10.55 26.80 -28.16
N VAL A 548 11.61 26.68 -27.37
CA VAL A 548 12.13 27.77 -26.53
C VAL A 548 13.46 28.24 -27.10
N THR A 549 13.59 29.55 -27.36
CA THR A 549 14.87 30.15 -27.77
C THR A 549 15.49 30.86 -26.58
N ALA A 550 16.64 30.38 -26.12
CA ALA A 550 17.34 30.96 -24.97
C ALA A 550 18.53 31.80 -25.45
N LYS A 551 18.60 33.05 -24.98
CA LYS A 551 19.75 33.95 -25.23
C LYS A 551 20.83 33.71 -24.15
N PRO A 552 22.13 33.82 -24.49
CA PRO A 552 23.23 33.81 -23.53
C PRO A 552 22.98 34.76 -22.35
N GLY A 553 23.29 34.31 -21.13
CA GLY A 553 23.20 35.16 -19.92
C GLY A 553 21.79 35.53 -19.48
N LYS A 554 20.73 34.97 -20.08
CA LYS A 554 19.33 35.25 -19.71
C LYS A 554 18.59 33.98 -19.31
N VAL A 555 17.74 34.10 -18.30
CA VAL A 555 16.74 33.08 -17.97
C VAL A 555 15.51 33.32 -18.85
N VAL A 556 15.14 32.34 -19.66
CA VAL A 556 13.94 32.40 -20.52
C VAL A 556 12.88 31.47 -19.94
N ARG A 557 11.65 31.96 -19.87
CA ARG A 557 10.47 31.21 -19.44
C ARG A 557 9.41 31.25 -20.53
N GLN A 558 8.74 30.11 -20.73
CA GLN A 558 7.61 30.00 -21.63
C GLN A 558 6.50 29.23 -20.93
N THR A 559 5.34 29.85 -20.77
CA THR A 559 4.13 29.17 -20.31
C THR A 559 3.54 28.36 -21.45
N ILE A 560 3.12 27.14 -21.16
CA ILE A 560 2.48 26.20 -22.08
C ILE A 560 1.24 25.61 -21.42
N GLN A 561 0.36 25.03 -22.23
CA GLN A 561 -0.83 24.33 -21.78
C GLN A 561 -0.61 22.83 -21.97
N LEU A 562 -0.67 22.08 -20.87
CA LEU A 562 -0.61 20.62 -20.89
C LEU A 562 -2.02 20.02 -20.84
N PRO A 563 -2.23 18.83 -21.42
CA PRO A 563 -3.52 18.14 -21.36
C PRO A 563 -3.94 17.77 -19.92
N THR A 564 -5.25 17.73 -19.71
CA THR A 564 -5.88 17.21 -18.49
C THR A 564 -5.51 15.76 -18.26
N SER A 565 -5.57 15.33 -17.00
CA SER A 565 -5.49 13.93 -16.62
C SER A 565 -6.90 13.39 -16.37
N ALA A 566 -7.19 12.19 -16.88
CA ALA A 566 -8.40 11.46 -16.51
C ALA A 566 -8.34 10.84 -15.09
N LEU A 567 -7.16 10.82 -14.48
CA LEU A 567 -6.91 10.26 -13.15
C LEU A 567 -6.71 11.38 -12.13
N THR A 568 -7.35 11.26 -10.97
CA THR A 568 -7.10 12.10 -9.79
C THR A 568 -5.97 11.55 -8.93
N GLY A 569 -5.41 12.39 -8.06
CA GLY A 569 -4.29 12.10 -7.18
C GLY A 569 -2.95 12.65 -7.68
N PRO A 570 -1.83 12.21 -7.10
CA PRO A 570 -0.50 12.65 -7.48
C PRO A 570 -0.18 12.31 -8.94
N ARG A 571 0.33 13.29 -9.69
CA ARG A 571 0.74 13.16 -11.09
C ARG A 571 2.14 13.72 -11.29
N THR A 572 3.03 12.90 -11.86
CA THR A 572 4.41 13.28 -12.21
C THR A 572 4.53 13.40 -13.72
N VAL A 573 4.63 14.63 -14.23
CA VAL A 573 4.83 14.85 -15.67
C VAL A 573 6.31 14.85 -15.98
N SER A 574 6.72 14.01 -16.94
CA SER A 574 8.09 13.97 -17.44
C SER A 574 8.19 14.41 -18.90
N GLY A 575 9.39 14.85 -19.29
CA GLY A 575 9.66 15.31 -20.64
C GLY A 575 11.14 15.29 -20.99
N THR A 576 11.45 15.71 -22.22
CA THR A 576 12.83 15.81 -22.71
C THR A 576 13.10 17.16 -23.33
N VAL A 577 14.33 17.63 -23.20
CA VAL A 577 14.84 18.79 -23.94
C VAL A 577 15.83 18.31 -24.99
N GLY A 578 15.72 18.82 -26.21
CA GLY A 578 16.54 18.38 -27.33
C GLY A 578 16.98 19.47 -28.29
N LEU A 579 17.83 19.08 -29.23
CA LEU A 579 18.21 19.84 -30.43
C LEU A 579 17.85 19.01 -31.66
N GLY A 580 16.77 19.36 -32.36
CA GLY A 580 16.23 18.48 -33.40
C GLY A 580 15.92 17.11 -32.81
N PRO A 581 16.28 15.98 -33.44
CA PRO A 581 15.97 14.63 -32.95
C PRO A 581 16.74 14.21 -31.69
N LEU A 582 17.79 14.95 -31.30
CA LEU A 582 18.68 14.60 -30.20
C LEU A 582 18.07 14.97 -28.85
N ASN A 583 18.20 14.10 -27.83
CA ASN A 583 17.84 14.45 -26.44
C ASN A 583 19.10 14.87 -25.67
N LEU A 584 18.98 15.93 -24.88
CA LEU A 584 20.06 16.50 -24.07
C LEU A 584 19.79 16.39 -22.56
N ALA A 585 18.53 16.51 -22.16
CA ALA A 585 18.14 16.47 -20.75
C ALA A 585 16.75 15.86 -20.56
N ARG A 586 16.51 15.26 -19.39
CA ARG A 586 15.19 14.84 -18.90
C ARG A 586 14.65 15.88 -17.93
N LEU A 587 13.35 16.13 -17.98
CA LEU A 587 12.62 16.98 -17.03
C LEU A 587 11.60 16.15 -16.26
N THR A 588 11.29 16.57 -15.05
CA THR A 588 10.17 16.04 -14.27
C THR A 588 9.62 17.13 -13.35
N SER A 589 8.33 17.09 -13.05
CA SER A 589 7.65 17.95 -12.09
C SER A 589 6.37 17.26 -11.63
N ASP A 590 5.99 17.49 -10.38
CA ASP A 590 4.78 16.93 -9.77
C ASP A 590 3.65 17.97 -9.69
N THR A 591 2.42 17.47 -9.70
CA THR A 591 1.17 18.19 -9.38
C THR A 591 0.17 17.21 -8.76
N GLU A 592 -0.79 17.69 -7.99
CA GLU A 592 -1.92 16.91 -7.49
C GLU A 592 -3.15 17.19 -8.38
N VAL A 593 -3.69 16.16 -9.03
CA VAL A 593 -4.92 16.28 -9.83
C VAL A 593 -6.14 16.08 -8.93
N VAL A 594 -6.97 17.10 -8.77
CA VAL A 594 -8.19 17.06 -7.95
C VAL A 594 -9.46 17.07 -8.81
N PRO A 595 -10.61 16.60 -8.29
CA PRO A 595 -11.89 16.87 -8.94
C PRO A 595 -12.08 18.39 -9.10
N PRO A 596 -12.68 18.85 -10.20
CA PRO A 596 -12.83 20.28 -10.48
C PRO A 596 -13.83 20.95 -9.53
N THR A 597 -14.75 20.16 -8.96
CA THR A 597 -15.58 20.54 -7.82
C THR A 597 -15.41 19.52 -6.70
N GLN A 598 -15.16 19.97 -5.47
CA GLN A 598 -15.08 19.12 -4.28
C GLN A 598 -16.11 19.57 -3.25
N VAL A 599 -16.73 18.61 -2.55
CA VAL A 599 -17.60 18.91 -1.40
C VAL A 599 -17.07 18.21 -0.17
N THR A 600 -16.93 18.95 0.93
CA THR A 600 -16.55 18.41 2.22
C THR A 600 -17.61 18.69 3.27
N PHE A 601 -17.65 17.81 4.27
CA PHE A 601 -18.62 17.82 5.36
C PHE A 601 -17.85 17.97 6.68
N ASP A 602 -18.22 18.97 7.48
CA ASP A 602 -17.67 19.23 8.81
C ASP A 602 -18.80 19.09 9.85
N PRO A 603 -18.78 18.06 10.70
CA PRO A 603 -19.73 17.96 11.80
C PRO A 603 -19.40 19.01 12.86
N VAL A 604 -20.41 19.78 13.26
CA VAL A 604 -20.34 20.84 14.27
C VAL A 604 -21.26 20.50 15.45
N VAL A 605 -20.74 20.58 16.66
CA VAL A 605 -21.52 20.50 17.90
C VAL A 605 -21.89 21.92 18.32
N LYS A 606 -23.18 22.26 18.26
CA LYS A 606 -23.70 23.58 18.70
C LYS A 606 -23.86 23.65 20.20
N LYS A 607 -24.25 22.54 20.84
CA LYS A 607 -24.45 22.45 22.28
C LYS A 607 -24.24 21.00 22.74
N ALA A 608 -23.53 20.82 23.85
CA ALA A 608 -23.26 19.51 24.42
C ALA A 608 -24.48 18.92 25.17
N ALA A 609 -25.24 19.76 25.89
CA ALA A 609 -26.41 19.34 26.67
C ALA A 609 -27.50 20.46 26.77
N PRO A 610 -28.76 20.22 26.35
CA PRO A 610 -29.19 19.11 25.49
C PRO A 610 -28.42 19.16 24.17
N PHE A 611 -28.12 17.98 23.62
CA PHE A 611 -27.27 17.85 22.46
C PHE A 611 -27.89 18.51 21.22
N ALA A 612 -27.14 19.40 20.57
CA ALA A 612 -27.55 20.05 19.32
C ALA A 612 -26.38 20.07 18.33
N ALA A 613 -26.66 19.73 17.07
CA ALA A 613 -25.67 19.54 16.03
C ALA A 613 -25.97 20.37 14.78
N ALA A 614 -24.92 20.68 14.04
CA ALA A 614 -24.97 21.24 12.70
C ALA A 614 -24.00 20.50 11.79
N LEU A 615 -24.19 20.68 10.49
CA LEU A 615 -23.32 20.20 9.44
C LEU A 615 -22.85 21.42 8.65
N LYS A 616 -21.54 21.63 8.58
CA LYS A 616 -20.96 22.62 7.66
C LYS A 616 -20.60 21.92 6.36
N VAL A 617 -21.31 22.26 5.29
CA VAL A 617 -21.06 21.78 3.92
C VAL A 617 -20.20 22.81 3.20
N THR A 618 -19.02 22.42 2.73
CA THR A 618 -18.12 23.30 2.00
C THR A 618 -18.00 22.83 0.56
N VAL A 619 -18.31 23.72 -0.39
CA VAL A 619 -18.11 23.50 -1.82
C VAL A 619 -16.84 24.23 -2.24
N THR A 620 -15.88 23.51 -2.79
CA THR A 620 -14.62 24.05 -3.33
C THR A 620 -14.64 23.95 -4.84
N ASN A 621 -14.37 25.07 -5.51
CA ASN A 621 -14.11 25.13 -6.93
C ASN A 621 -12.60 25.08 -7.18
N ASN A 622 -12.11 23.94 -7.67
CA ASN A 622 -10.69 23.73 -8.01
C ASN A 622 -10.37 24.15 -9.46
N ARG A 623 -11.32 24.81 -10.14
CA ARG A 623 -11.07 25.39 -11.46
C ARG A 623 -10.32 26.70 -11.33
N VAL A 624 -9.41 26.93 -12.27
CA VAL A 624 -8.60 28.16 -12.37
C VAL A 624 -9.22 29.15 -13.35
N ARG A 625 -10.08 28.70 -14.28
CA ARG A 625 -10.68 29.54 -15.33
C ARG A 625 -12.19 29.69 -15.15
N GLY A 626 -12.57 30.35 -14.06
CA GLY A 626 -13.91 30.86 -13.88
C GLY A 626 -14.66 30.29 -12.68
N PRO A 627 -15.82 30.90 -12.36
CA PRO A 627 -16.61 30.52 -11.21
C PRO A 627 -17.39 29.22 -11.46
N LEU A 628 -17.61 28.46 -10.40
CA LEU A 628 -18.61 27.41 -10.34
C LEU A 628 -19.95 28.04 -9.96
N GLU A 629 -20.96 27.89 -10.82
CA GLU A 629 -22.32 28.34 -10.57
C GLU A 629 -23.22 27.14 -10.29
N LEU A 630 -23.92 27.17 -9.15
CA LEU A 630 -24.91 26.17 -8.78
C LEU A 630 -26.28 26.85 -8.72
N THR A 631 -27.32 26.16 -9.17
CA THR A 631 -28.71 26.60 -9.01
C THR A 631 -29.21 26.39 -7.60
N LYS A 632 -28.74 25.32 -6.93
CA LYS A 632 -29.02 25.00 -5.53
C LYS A 632 -28.06 23.93 -5.01
N LEU A 633 -27.91 23.88 -3.68
CA LEU A 633 -27.18 22.84 -2.97
C LEU A 633 -28.15 22.10 -2.04
N ASP A 634 -28.53 20.88 -2.40
CA ASP A 634 -29.33 20.03 -1.51
C ASP A 634 -28.40 19.28 -0.56
N TRP A 635 -28.79 19.09 0.69
CA TRP A 635 -28.03 18.31 1.69
C TRP A 635 -28.93 17.34 2.43
N GLN A 636 -28.35 16.26 2.93
CA GLN A 636 -29.04 15.24 3.72
C GLN A 636 -28.13 14.57 4.74
N VAL A 637 -28.74 14.07 5.81
CA VAL A 637 -28.12 13.16 6.79
C VAL A 637 -29.01 11.93 6.94
N ASN A 638 -28.41 10.75 6.81
CA ASN A 638 -29.13 9.49 6.71
C ASN A 638 -28.63 8.47 7.75
N SER A 639 -29.54 7.63 8.22
CA SER A 639 -29.26 6.38 8.92
C SER A 639 -29.72 5.21 8.05
N GLY A 640 -28.77 4.47 7.46
CA GLY A 640 -29.06 3.56 6.37
C GLY A 640 -29.74 4.32 5.22
N ASP A 641 -30.88 3.81 4.75
CA ASP A 641 -31.67 4.44 3.68
C ASP A 641 -32.68 5.47 4.19
N THR A 642 -32.73 5.72 5.50
CA THR A 642 -33.71 6.63 6.12
C THR A 642 -33.12 8.03 6.30
N TYR A 643 -33.86 9.06 5.88
CA TYR A 643 -33.52 10.47 6.16
C TYR A 643 -33.74 10.80 7.64
N LEU A 644 -32.71 11.30 8.30
CA LEU A 644 -32.81 11.91 9.63
C LEU A 644 -33.07 13.42 9.53
N ASP A 645 -32.41 14.06 8.57
CA ASP A 645 -32.64 15.45 8.22
C ASP A 645 -32.21 15.71 6.77
N ARG A 646 -32.76 16.75 6.15
CA ARG A 646 -32.40 17.21 4.82
C ARG A 646 -32.90 18.63 4.59
N GLY A 647 -32.27 19.32 3.65
CA GLY A 647 -32.69 20.65 3.25
C GLY A 647 -32.00 21.11 1.98
N THR A 648 -32.25 22.36 1.64
CA THR A 648 -31.68 23.02 0.46
C THR A 648 -31.11 24.36 0.88
N VAL A 649 -29.94 24.70 0.37
CA VAL A 649 -29.44 26.07 0.34
C VAL A 649 -29.87 26.65 -1.01
N ASP A 650 -30.83 27.57 -0.97
CA ASP A 650 -31.47 28.16 -2.14
C ASP A 650 -30.68 29.36 -2.70
N GLY A 651 -30.85 29.59 -4.00
CA GLY A 651 -30.30 30.73 -4.73
C GLY A 651 -29.07 30.37 -5.58
N PRO A 652 -28.72 31.23 -6.57
CA PRO A 652 -27.51 31.03 -7.35
C PRO A 652 -26.29 31.07 -6.44
N ILE A 653 -25.65 29.93 -6.26
CA ILE A 653 -24.41 29.80 -5.49
C ILE A 653 -23.26 30.01 -6.46
N LYS A 654 -22.50 31.08 -6.27
CA LYS A 654 -21.32 31.39 -7.07
C LYS A 654 -20.07 31.19 -6.24
N VAL A 655 -19.29 30.17 -6.58
CA VAL A 655 -17.98 29.90 -5.96
C VAL A 655 -16.91 30.35 -6.96
N GLY A 656 -16.11 31.35 -6.60
CA GLY A 656 -15.05 31.87 -7.48
C GLY A 656 -14.01 30.79 -7.86
N ALA A 657 -13.19 31.06 -8.86
CA ALA A 657 -12.05 30.21 -9.19
C ALA A 657 -11.13 30.03 -7.98
N GLU A 658 -10.61 28.81 -7.79
CA GLU A 658 -9.72 28.45 -6.67
C GLU A 658 -10.21 28.93 -5.30
N SER A 659 -11.53 28.83 -5.05
CA SER A 659 -12.15 29.29 -3.82
C SER A 659 -13.18 28.31 -3.29
N SER A 660 -13.64 28.56 -2.07
CA SER A 660 -14.64 27.74 -1.40
C SER A 660 -15.76 28.59 -0.82
N ALA A 661 -16.97 28.03 -0.80
CA ALA A 661 -18.12 28.56 -0.06
C ALA A 661 -18.59 27.52 0.96
N SER A 662 -18.87 27.96 2.19
CA SER A 662 -19.33 27.08 3.26
C SER A 662 -20.71 27.47 3.76
N TYR A 663 -21.53 26.46 4.03
CA TYR A 663 -22.90 26.61 4.51
C TYR A 663 -23.09 25.75 5.75
N THR A 664 -23.40 26.37 6.88
CA THR A 664 -23.71 25.64 8.12
C THR A 664 -25.22 25.47 8.22
N VAL A 665 -25.67 24.22 8.26
CA VAL A 665 -27.07 23.84 8.34
C VAL A 665 -27.31 23.06 9.62
N ASP A 666 -28.47 23.24 10.25
CA ASP A 666 -28.83 22.46 11.43
C ASP A 666 -29.01 20.99 11.05
N ALA A 667 -28.40 20.09 11.83
CA ALA A 667 -28.52 18.65 11.64
C ALA A 667 -29.36 18.09 12.79
N ARG A 668 -30.67 17.98 12.57
CA ARG A 668 -31.66 17.55 13.57
C ARG A 668 -31.71 16.02 13.65
N ASN A 669 -32.24 15.51 14.76
CA ASN A 669 -32.41 14.06 15.02
C ASN A 669 -31.09 13.25 15.05
N ILE A 670 -29.97 13.95 15.25
CA ILE A 670 -28.65 13.33 15.40
C ILE A 670 -28.45 12.91 16.85
N LYS A 671 -28.06 11.66 17.08
CA LYS A 671 -27.61 11.18 18.37
C LYS A 671 -26.10 11.30 18.47
N GLN A 672 -25.62 11.72 19.63
CA GLN A 672 -24.20 11.77 19.95
C GLN A 672 -23.58 10.37 19.82
N TRP A 673 -22.29 10.30 19.47
CA TRP A 673 -21.47 9.08 19.36
C TRP A 673 -21.83 8.08 18.25
N LYS A 674 -22.94 8.31 17.54
CA LYS A 674 -23.35 7.52 16.37
C LYS A 674 -22.74 8.04 15.07
N ARG A 675 -22.79 7.21 14.03
CA ARG A 675 -22.28 7.50 12.68
C ARG A 675 -23.43 7.56 11.69
N TYR A 676 -23.39 8.52 10.78
CA TYR A 676 -24.42 8.78 9.78
C TYR A 676 -23.80 9.06 8.42
N TRP A 677 -24.53 8.72 7.35
CA TRP A 677 -24.13 9.09 6.00
C TRP A 677 -24.62 10.50 5.71
N THR A 678 -23.71 11.42 5.38
CA THR A 678 -24.06 12.78 4.95
C THR A 678 -23.83 12.90 3.47
N ALA A 679 -24.75 13.55 2.75
CA ALA A 679 -24.58 13.80 1.33
C ALA A 679 -25.00 15.22 0.95
N ALA A 680 -24.45 15.69 -0.17
CA ALA A 680 -24.80 16.92 -0.84
C ALA A 680 -25.01 16.66 -2.34
N TYR A 681 -25.95 17.38 -2.94
CA TYR A 681 -26.20 17.35 -4.37
C TYR A 681 -25.93 18.73 -4.95
N ILE A 682 -24.95 18.75 -5.84
CA ILE A 682 -24.55 19.93 -6.60
C ILE A 682 -25.42 19.97 -7.84
N ASN A 683 -26.27 20.99 -7.96
CA ASN A 683 -27.13 21.18 -9.12
C ASN A 683 -26.60 22.37 -9.93
N THR A 684 -26.25 22.16 -11.18
CA THR A 684 -25.70 23.20 -12.07
C THR A 684 -26.75 23.70 -13.08
N PRO A 685 -26.58 24.90 -13.66
CA PRO A 685 -27.56 25.48 -14.61
C PRO A 685 -27.83 24.66 -15.86
N ASP A 686 -26.89 23.81 -16.27
CA ASP A 686 -27.03 22.86 -17.39
C ASP A 686 -27.91 21.63 -17.06
N GLY A 687 -28.46 21.58 -15.84
CA GLY A 687 -29.30 20.49 -15.37
C GLY A 687 -28.54 19.30 -14.80
N ALA A 688 -27.20 19.35 -14.74
CA ALA A 688 -26.43 18.27 -14.12
C ALA A 688 -26.64 18.28 -12.59
N ARG A 689 -26.79 17.07 -12.04
CA ARG A 689 -26.97 16.83 -10.61
C ARG A 689 -25.94 15.82 -10.13
N THR A 690 -24.93 16.29 -9.40
CA THR A 690 -23.83 15.46 -8.91
C THR A 690 -23.96 15.23 -7.41
N ALA A 691 -24.00 13.97 -6.98
CA ALA A 691 -24.05 13.60 -5.58
C ALA A 691 -22.64 13.39 -5.02
N VAL A 692 -22.37 13.94 -3.84
CA VAL A 692 -21.14 13.72 -3.06
C VAL A 692 -21.54 13.36 -1.64
N GLY A 693 -20.90 12.36 -1.04
CA GLY A 693 -21.22 11.97 0.33
C GLY A 693 -20.02 11.43 1.11
N ALA A 694 -20.16 11.46 2.42
CA ALA A 694 -19.16 10.97 3.36
C ALA A 694 -19.85 10.47 4.64
N TRP A 695 -19.21 9.54 5.33
CA TRP A 695 -19.64 9.15 6.65
C TRP A 695 -19.15 10.15 7.70
N ASN A 696 -20.05 10.64 8.55
CA ASN A 696 -19.75 11.56 9.64
C ASN A 696 -20.32 11.08 10.97
N GLY A 697 -19.91 11.72 12.06
CA GLY A 697 -20.44 11.51 13.40
C GLY A 697 -20.33 12.80 14.19
N TRP A 698 -20.97 12.86 15.36
CA TRP A 698 -20.87 14.01 16.24
C TRP A 698 -20.66 13.55 17.67
N GLY A 699 -19.68 14.15 18.33
CA GLY A 699 -19.36 13.90 19.72
C GLY A 699 -18.91 15.17 20.41
N ALA A 700 -19.50 15.49 21.55
CA ALA A 700 -19.11 16.64 22.36
C ALA A 700 -18.12 16.20 23.45
N VAL A 701 -16.92 16.74 23.44
CA VAL A 701 -15.88 16.49 24.45
C VAL A 701 -15.80 17.72 25.35
N GLN A 702 -16.11 17.57 26.63
CA GLN A 702 -16.20 18.67 27.59
C GLN A 702 -14.93 18.82 28.43
N PRO A 703 -14.72 19.97 29.12
CA PRO A 703 -13.63 20.12 30.07
C PRO A 703 -13.63 19.03 31.13
N ALA A 704 -12.45 18.64 31.60
CA ALA A 704 -12.30 17.70 32.69
C ALA A 704 -13.02 18.22 33.95
N GLY A 705 -13.93 17.41 34.49
CA GLY A 705 -14.78 17.79 35.63
C GLY A 705 -16.22 18.16 35.24
N THR A 706 -16.50 18.29 33.94
CA THR A 706 -17.86 18.51 33.42
C THR A 706 -18.46 17.22 32.89
N ASP A 707 -19.55 16.77 33.49
CA ASP A 707 -20.17 15.46 33.22
C ASP A 707 -21.62 15.56 32.70
N THR A 708 -21.92 16.60 31.90
CA THR A 708 -23.28 16.83 31.37
C THR A 708 -23.60 16.02 30.10
N THR A 709 -22.58 15.44 29.46
CA THR A 709 -22.74 14.58 28.27
C THR A 709 -22.84 13.12 28.67
N THR A 710 -23.66 12.37 27.93
CA THR A 710 -23.74 10.91 28.05
C THR A 710 -22.37 10.32 27.68
N PRO A 711 -21.77 9.46 28.51
CA PRO A 711 -20.53 8.78 28.14
C PRO A 711 -20.79 7.79 26.99
N ILE A 712 -19.73 7.34 26.33
CA ILE A 712 -19.82 6.36 25.25
C ILE A 712 -20.03 4.98 25.89
N ASP A 713 -21.11 4.29 25.53
CA ASP A 713 -21.40 2.94 26.02
C ASP A 713 -20.51 1.93 25.29
N VAL A 714 -19.67 1.21 26.04
CA VAL A 714 -18.70 0.27 25.49
C VAL A 714 -19.38 -0.82 24.66
N ILE A 715 -20.60 -1.22 25.00
CA ILE A 715 -21.33 -2.29 24.31
C ILE A 715 -22.40 -1.71 23.37
N GLY A 716 -23.15 -0.72 23.82
CA GLY A 716 -24.26 -0.12 23.06
C GLY A 716 -23.82 0.79 21.91
N ASP A 717 -22.65 1.42 21.99
CA ASP A 717 -22.06 2.22 20.93
C ASP A 717 -20.92 1.52 20.19
N GLY A 718 -20.27 0.55 20.84
CA GLY A 718 -19.18 -0.24 20.29
C GLY A 718 -19.63 -1.46 19.47
N SER A 719 -18.68 -2.05 18.76
CA SER A 719 -18.83 -3.37 18.14
C SER A 719 -18.03 -4.41 18.92
N VAL A 720 -18.73 -5.38 19.50
CA VAL A 720 -18.13 -6.45 20.33
C VAL A 720 -17.65 -7.61 19.46
N LYS A 721 -16.45 -8.12 19.74
CA LYS A 721 -15.76 -9.18 19.00
C LYS A 721 -15.16 -10.20 19.98
N TYR A 722 -15.77 -11.37 20.04
CA TYR A 722 -15.28 -12.53 20.80
C TYR A 722 -15.22 -13.74 19.89
N THR A 723 -14.16 -14.54 20.04
CA THR A 723 -14.12 -15.88 19.45
C THR A 723 -15.01 -16.79 20.30
N GLY A 724 -16.12 -17.28 19.75
CA GLY A 724 -17.09 -18.11 20.49
C GLY A 724 -18.31 -17.36 21.03
N GLY A 725 -18.40 -16.04 20.83
CA GLY A 725 -19.53 -15.22 21.27
C GLY A 725 -19.24 -14.43 22.55
N TYR A 726 -20.02 -13.36 22.76
CA TYR A 726 -19.90 -12.46 23.91
C TYR A 726 -20.68 -13.01 25.10
N ASN A 727 -20.06 -13.11 26.28
CA ASN A 727 -20.66 -13.75 27.45
C ASN A 727 -21.46 -12.80 28.35
N GLY A 728 -21.79 -11.61 27.86
CA GLY A 728 -22.71 -10.67 28.50
C GLY A 728 -22.02 -9.61 29.35
N ALA A 729 -22.82 -8.75 29.99
CA ALA A 729 -22.34 -7.50 30.60
C ALA A 729 -21.41 -7.69 31.82
N ALA A 730 -21.41 -8.87 32.43
CA ALA A 730 -20.46 -9.22 33.49
C ALA A 730 -19.07 -9.56 32.94
N ASP A 731 -19.01 -10.01 31.68
CA ASP A 731 -17.78 -10.35 30.94
C ASP A 731 -17.09 -9.05 30.49
N LEU A 732 -17.83 -8.19 29.80
CA LEU A 732 -17.33 -6.87 29.41
C LEU A 732 -18.47 -5.87 29.31
N SER A 733 -18.46 -4.81 30.12
CA SER A 733 -19.34 -3.66 29.91
C SER A 733 -18.73 -2.39 30.48
N GLY A 734 -19.43 -1.27 30.36
CA GLY A 734 -19.00 -0.02 30.97
C GLY A 734 -19.11 1.17 30.04
N ALA A 735 -18.43 2.24 30.42
CA ALA A 735 -18.52 3.50 29.69
C ALA A 735 -17.18 4.23 29.63
N VAL A 736 -16.95 4.95 28.52
CA VAL A 736 -15.78 5.78 28.30
C VAL A 736 -16.22 7.22 28.06
N ARG A 737 -15.67 8.17 28.82
CA ARG A 737 -15.90 9.60 28.68
C ARG A 737 -14.61 10.30 28.23
N PRO A 738 -14.55 10.78 26.98
CA PRO A 738 -13.51 11.71 26.58
C PRO A 738 -13.81 13.09 27.17
N GLN A 739 -12.78 13.68 27.77
CA GLN A 739 -12.74 15.05 28.29
C GLN A 739 -11.43 15.70 27.84
N TYR A 740 -11.24 16.97 28.17
CA TYR A 740 -9.97 17.64 27.87
C TYR A 740 -9.56 18.65 28.93
N THR A 741 -8.29 19.03 28.88
CA THR A 741 -7.70 20.19 29.57
C THR A 741 -6.95 21.03 28.53
N ASP A 742 -6.45 22.20 28.92
CA ASP A 742 -5.58 22.99 28.04
C ASP A 742 -4.30 22.23 27.65
N ALA A 743 -3.82 21.34 28.51
CA ALA A 743 -2.60 20.56 28.29
C ALA A 743 -2.80 19.32 27.40
N GLY A 744 -3.99 18.72 27.40
CA GLY A 744 -4.21 17.46 26.68
C GLY A 744 -5.60 16.85 26.76
N LEU A 745 -5.76 15.74 26.07
CA LEU A 745 -6.96 14.90 26.08
C LEU A 745 -6.99 14.05 27.37
N VAL A 746 -8.15 13.95 28.01
CA VAL A 746 -8.37 13.14 29.22
C VAL A 746 -9.40 12.07 28.91
N LEU A 747 -9.11 10.82 29.22
CA LEU A 747 -9.93 9.67 28.88
C LEU A 747 -10.27 8.95 30.17
N LYS A 748 -11.55 8.99 30.55
CA LYS A 748 -12.06 8.33 31.74
C LYS A 748 -12.84 7.09 31.36
N GLY A 749 -12.45 5.93 31.86
CA GLY A 749 -13.16 4.66 31.65
C GLY A 749 -13.63 4.09 32.98
N ALA A 750 -14.83 3.54 33.03
CA ALA A 750 -15.28 2.65 34.09
C ALA A 750 -15.74 1.36 33.41
N ILE A 751 -14.87 0.35 33.46
CA ILE A 751 -15.01 -0.91 32.70
C ILE A 751 -15.30 -2.04 33.67
N THR A 752 -16.46 -2.66 33.54
CA THR A 752 -16.81 -3.87 34.28
C THR A 752 -16.30 -5.07 33.52
N ASP A 753 -15.53 -5.90 34.20
CA ASP A 753 -14.99 -7.16 33.70
C ASP A 753 -14.84 -8.14 34.89
N ASN A 754 -15.13 -9.42 34.69
CA ASN A 754 -15.10 -10.45 35.73
C ASN A 754 -13.68 -10.84 36.18
N ALA A 755 -12.65 -10.66 35.35
CA ALA A 755 -11.27 -11.03 35.65
C ALA A 755 -10.25 -10.07 35.02
N LEU A 756 -9.55 -9.31 35.87
CA LEU A 756 -8.41 -8.52 35.38
C LEU A 756 -7.20 -9.43 35.07
N ALA A 757 -6.94 -9.74 33.81
CA ALA A 757 -5.72 -10.39 33.35
C ALA A 757 -4.87 -9.50 32.42
N GLN A 758 -3.66 -9.19 32.89
CA GLN A 758 -2.64 -8.55 32.06
C GLN A 758 -1.35 -9.40 32.05
N PRO A 759 -1.21 -10.33 31.07
CA PRO A 759 -0.07 -11.24 31.00
C PRO A 759 1.18 -10.58 30.41
N ALA A 760 1.06 -9.42 29.77
CA ALA A 760 2.21 -8.76 29.17
C ALA A 760 3.18 -8.23 30.23
N THR A 761 4.46 -8.47 30.01
CA THR A 761 5.56 -7.94 30.84
C THR A 761 6.13 -6.62 30.31
N THR A 762 5.69 -6.19 29.13
CA THR A 762 6.12 -4.97 28.45
C THR A 762 4.91 -4.17 27.97
N ALA A 763 5.00 -2.84 28.01
CA ALA A 763 3.92 -1.95 27.61
C ALA A 763 3.55 -2.07 26.12
N GLU A 764 4.53 -2.38 25.25
CA GLU A 764 4.31 -2.65 23.84
C GLU A 764 3.30 -3.79 23.59
N ASN A 765 3.27 -4.78 24.47
CA ASN A 765 2.41 -5.97 24.33
C ASN A 765 1.15 -5.92 25.21
N MET A 766 0.85 -4.79 25.88
CA MET A 766 -0.29 -4.70 26.80
C MET A 766 -1.65 -5.01 26.15
N TRP A 767 -1.74 -4.84 24.83
CA TRP A 767 -2.94 -5.15 24.05
C TRP A 767 -3.36 -6.62 24.15
N GLN A 768 -2.47 -7.53 24.59
CA GLN A 768 -2.76 -8.96 24.74
C GLN A 768 -3.66 -9.29 25.94
N GLY A 769 -3.72 -8.41 26.94
CA GLY A 769 -4.61 -8.52 28.10
C GLY A 769 -5.55 -7.32 28.21
N ASP A 770 -6.11 -7.15 29.41
CA ASP A 770 -7.05 -6.06 29.67
C ASP A 770 -6.37 -4.71 29.55
N SER A 771 -6.90 -3.90 28.66
CA SER A 771 -6.31 -2.62 28.31
C SER A 771 -7.33 -1.77 27.57
N ILE A 772 -7.16 -0.46 27.68
CA ILE A 772 -7.88 0.49 26.84
C ILE A 772 -6.92 1.11 25.83
N GLN A 773 -7.30 1.11 24.57
CA GLN A 773 -6.54 1.69 23.46
C GLN A 773 -7.36 2.79 22.80
N PHE A 774 -6.69 3.75 22.19
CA PHE A 774 -7.27 4.93 21.57
C PHE A 774 -6.56 5.26 20.27
N ALA A 775 -7.32 5.86 19.36
CA ALA A 775 -6.80 6.43 18.14
C ALA A 775 -7.30 7.85 17.95
N VAL A 776 -6.38 8.77 17.63
CA VAL A 776 -6.68 10.19 17.39
C VAL A 776 -6.14 10.62 16.05
N THR A 777 -6.96 11.26 15.21
CA THR A 777 -6.54 11.89 13.96
C THR A 777 -6.81 13.40 14.03
N PRO A 778 -5.92 14.26 13.52
CA PRO A 778 -6.00 15.71 13.74
C PRO A 778 -7.13 16.42 12.98
N GLN A 779 -7.90 15.70 12.17
CA GLN A 779 -8.98 16.25 11.35
C GLN A 779 -10.22 15.35 11.41
N VAL A 780 -11.33 15.78 10.83
CA VAL A 780 -12.50 14.92 10.63
C VAL A 780 -12.07 13.61 9.94
N PRO A 781 -12.56 12.43 10.40
CA PRO A 781 -12.21 11.13 9.83
C PRO A 781 -12.27 11.12 8.30
N GLY A 782 -11.20 10.64 7.68
CA GLY A 782 -11.04 10.58 6.21
C GLY A 782 -10.40 11.79 5.55
N ARG A 783 -10.13 12.89 6.26
CA ARG A 783 -9.34 14.01 5.72
C ARG A 783 -7.84 13.88 5.93
N SER A 784 -7.44 13.20 7.00
CA SER A 784 -6.05 12.88 7.30
C SER A 784 -5.85 11.36 7.29
N LYS A 785 -4.76 10.91 6.67
CA LYS A 785 -4.27 9.52 6.80
C LYS A 785 -3.42 9.33 8.06
N GLN A 786 -2.95 10.43 8.69
CA GLN A 786 -2.22 10.38 9.93
C GLN A 786 -3.20 10.20 11.09
N TYR A 787 -2.95 9.22 11.95
CA TYR A 787 -3.53 9.10 13.27
C TYR A 787 -2.50 8.54 14.24
N VAL A 788 -2.67 8.84 15.52
CA VAL A 788 -1.87 8.35 16.64
C VAL A 788 -2.61 7.22 17.32
N GLU A 789 -1.95 6.10 17.59
CA GLU A 789 -2.49 4.95 18.32
C GLU A 789 -1.73 4.78 19.63
N PHE A 790 -2.45 4.79 20.74
CA PHE A 790 -1.87 4.64 22.08
C PHE A 790 -2.83 3.92 23.02
N GLY A 791 -2.34 3.44 24.16
CA GLY A 791 -3.17 2.73 25.11
C GLY A 791 -2.57 2.70 26.51
N ALA A 792 -3.39 2.24 27.46
CA ALA A 792 -3.02 2.16 28.86
C ALA A 792 -3.52 0.86 29.50
N SER A 793 -2.71 0.32 30.42
CA SER A 793 -3.01 -0.88 31.20
C SER A 793 -2.12 -0.98 32.46
N LEU A 794 -2.44 -1.94 33.34
CA LEU A 794 -1.66 -2.33 34.51
C LEU A 794 -0.60 -3.39 34.17
N VAL A 795 0.45 -3.01 33.43
CA VAL A 795 1.56 -3.91 33.05
C VAL A 795 2.45 -4.16 34.26
N GLY A 796 2.61 -5.43 34.65
CA GLY A 796 3.31 -5.80 35.89
C GLY A 796 2.70 -5.14 37.14
N GLY A 797 1.38 -4.90 37.13
CA GLY A 797 0.65 -4.22 38.21
C GLY A 797 0.84 -2.71 38.28
N LYS A 798 1.53 -2.08 37.31
CA LYS A 798 1.78 -0.64 37.28
C LYS A 798 1.06 0.01 36.10
N PRO A 799 0.43 1.18 36.28
CA PRO A 799 -0.12 1.94 35.15
C PRO A 799 0.99 2.30 34.17
N GLN A 800 0.80 1.99 32.90
CA GLN A 800 1.70 2.34 31.80
C GLN A 800 0.89 2.91 30.64
N VAL A 801 1.50 3.82 29.87
CA VAL A 801 0.94 4.36 28.62
C VAL A 801 1.95 4.16 27.49
N TYR A 802 1.50 3.61 26.37
CA TYR A 802 2.35 3.30 25.23
C TYR A 802 1.73 3.79 23.93
N THR A 803 2.56 4.28 23.02
CA THR A 803 2.18 4.71 21.66
C THR A 803 2.71 3.70 20.65
N TRP A 804 1.81 3.00 19.95
CA TRP A 804 2.15 2.06 18.87
C TRP A 804 2.33 2.77 17.53
N ARG A 805 1.51 3.80 17.28
CA ARG A 805 1.61 4.62 16.07
C ARG A 805 1.82 6.06 16.49
N ALA A 806 3.08 6.51 16.38
CA ALA A 806 3.46 7.86 16.77
C ALA A 806 3.10 8.91 15.70
N PRO A 807 2.88 10.17 16.08
CA PRO A 807 2.76 11.25 15.11
C PRO A 807 4.08 11.50 14.39
N SER A 808 4.02 12.24 13.28
CA SER A 808 5.23 12.64 12.53
C SER A 808 6.26 13.30 13.45
N GLY A 809 7.52 12.89 13.34
CA GLY A 809 8.63 13.39 14.16
C GLY A 809 8.78 12.70 15.53
N GLN A 810 7.93 11.73 15.87
CA GLN A 810 8.05 10.91 17.09
C GLN A 810 8.17 9.42 16.72
N SER A 811 8.60 8.60 17.68
CA SER A 811 8.74 7.14 17.54
C SER A 811 7.76 6.41 18.45
N ALA A 812 7.42 5.17 18.09
CA ALA A 812 6.68 4.28 18.98
C ALA A 812 7.46 4.04 20.29
N GLY A 813 6.75 3.88 21.40
CA GLY A 813 7.37 3.79 22.72
C GLY A 813 6.46 4.28 23.85
N PRO A 814 7.01 4.43 25.07
CA PRO A 814 6.31 5.11 26.17
C PRO A 814 5.83 6.49 25.73
N THR A 815 4.55 6.80 25.97
CA THR A 815 3.94 8.04 25.44
C THR A 815 4.49 9.26 26.16
N PRO A 816 5.16 10.20 25.46
CA PRO A 816 5.79 11.36 26.11
C PRO A 816 4.78 12.20 26.91
N GLY A 817 5.08 12.45 28.18
CA GLY A 817 4.27 13.29 29.07
C GLY A 817 2.87 12.77 29.40
N ALA A 818 2.51 11.55 28.99
CA ALA A 818 1.23 10.96 29.34
C ALA A 818 1.23 10.43 30.78
N THR A 819 0.06 10.48 31.42
CA THR A 819 -0.16 9.93 32.77
C THR A 819 -1.36 9.01 32.77
N ALA A 820 -1.31 7.92 33.53
CA ALA A 820 -2.44 7.04 33.75
C ALA A 820 -2.62 6.76 35.24
N GLN A 821 -3.86 6.88 35.71
CA GLN A 821 -4.32 6.32 36.98
C GLN A 821 -5.28 5.18 36.66
N ILE A 822 -4.96 3.98 37.13
CA ILE A 822 -5.77 2.79 36.90
C ILE A 822 -5.97 2.09 38.24
N THR A 823 -7.23 1.99 38.66
CA THR A 823 -7.63 1.39 39.94
C THR A 823 -8.76 0.41 39.70
N ARG A 824 -8.78 -0.69 40.45
CA ARG A 824 -9.88 -1.67 40.38
C ARG A 824 -10.67 -1.69 41.67
N ASP A 825 -11.99 -1.60 41.57
CA ASP A 825 -12.95 -1.75 42.67
C ASP A 825 -13.93 -2.89 42.33
N GLY A 826 -13.82 -4.01 43.04
CA GLY A 826 -14.54 -5.24 42.71
C GLY A 826 -14.27 -5.71 41.28
N THR A 827 -15.31 -5.70 40.45
CA THR A 827 -15.26 -6.06 39.02
C THR A 827 -15.07 -4.84 38.11
N THR A 828 -14.98 -3.62 38.63
CA THR A 828 -14.85 -2.41 37.81
C THR A 828 -13.43 -1.88 37.84
N THR A 829 -12.82 -1.75 36.66
CA THR A 829 -11.54 -1.07 36.46
C THR A 829 -11.78 0.36 35.99
N HIS A 830 -11.31 1.31 36.80
CA HIS A 830 -11.37 2.73 36.51
C HIS A 830 -10.08 3.20 35.87
N TYR A 831 -10.18 3.81 34.69
CA TYR A 831 -9.07 4.40 33.95
C TYR A 831 -9.22 5.92 33.98
N THR A 832 -8.14 6.65 34.26
CA THR A 832 -8.00 8.07 33.93
C THR A 832 -6.66 8.26 33.23
N VAL A 833 -6.71 8.46 31.91
CA VAL A 833 -5.52 8.62 31.06
C VAL A 833 -5.47 10.03 30.52
N THR A 834 -4.39 10.75 30.75
CA THR A 834 -4.16 12.09 30.20
C THR A 834 -3.00 12.04 29.21
N VAL A 835 -3.24 12.52 27.98
CA VAL A 835 -2.24 12.54 26.92
C VAL A 835 -2.06 13.96 26.40
N PRO A 836 -0.84 14.51 26.41
CA PRO A 836 -0.57 15.85 25.90
C PRO A 836 -0.95 15.99 24.42
N TRP A 837 -1.42 17.18 24.01
CA TRP A 837 -1.75 17.45 22.61
C TRP A 837 -0.59 17.18 21.65
N ALA A 838 0.64 17.54 22.04
CA ALA A 838 1.85 17.29 21.26
C ALA A 838 2.10 15.80 21.01
N SER A 839 1.82 14.95 21.99
CA SER A 839 1.95 13.48 21.87
C SER A 839 0.87 12.88 20.96
N LEU A 840 -0.23 13.61 20.74
CA LEU A 840 -1.26 13.30 19.74
C LEU A 840 -0.98 13.92 18.36
N GLY A 841 0.18 14.57 18.18
CA GLY A 841 0.55 15.25 16.93
C GLY A 841 -0.20 16.55 16.69
N LEU A 842 -0.77 17.14 17.73
CA LEU A 842 -1.49 18.41 17.69
C LEU A 842 -0.63 19.52 18.32
N ALA A 843 -0.59 20.68 17.70
CA ALA A 843 0.17 21.83 18.22
C ALA A 843 -0.40 22.41 19.53
N GLY A 844 -1.65 22.06 19.88
CA GLY A 844 -2.36 22.50 21.07
C GLY A 844 -3.82 22.03 21.06
N LYS A 845 -4.66 22.62 21.92
CA LYS A 845 -6.11 22.37 21.97
C LYS A 845 -6.73 22.61 20.58
N PRO A 846 -7.32 21.60 19.92
CA PRO A 846 -7.92 21.77 18.60
C PRO A 846 -9.20 22.62 18.67
N THR A 847 -9.37 23.52 17.71
CA THR A 847 -10.59 24.34 17.54
C THR A 847 -11.59 23.72 16.56
N ALA A 848 -11.11 22.86 15.66
CA ALA A 848 -11.91 22.08 14.74
C ALA A 848 -12.18 20.67 15.27
N SER A 849 -13.14 19.97 14.67
CA SER A 849 -13.42 18.57 14.97
C SER A 849 -12.23 17.68 14.61
N ILE A 850 -11.87 16.79 15.53
CA ILE A 850 -10.85 15.74 15.37
C ILE A 850 -11.53 14.39 15.26
N GLY A 851 -10.82 13.35 14.81
CA GLY A 851 -11.33 11.99 14.88
C GLY A 851 -10.83 11.28 16.14
N LEU A 852 -11.72 10.55 16.82
CA LEU A 852 -11.45 9.75 18.00
C LEU A 852 -12.05 8.33 17.83
N GLY A 853 -11.37 7.33 18.39
CA GLY A 853 -11.83 5.96 18.50
C GLY A 853 -11.18 5.30 19.71
N PHE A 854 -11.78 4.22 20.21
CA PHE A 854 -11.20 3.42 21.29
C PHE A 854 -11.52 1.93 21.17
N VAL A 855 -10.69 1.12 21.81
CA VAL A 855 -10.89 -0.31 22.02
C VAL A 855 -10.75 -0.60 23.51
N VAL A 856 -11.67 -1.38 24.05
CA VAL A 856 -11.52 -2.03 25.35
C VAL A 856 -11.24 -3.50 25.09
N ASN A 857 -10.04 -3.93 25.45
CA ASN A 857 -9.61 -5.32 25.32
C ASN A 857 -9.93 -6.07 26.60
N ASP A 858 -10.25 -7.34 26.42
CA ASP A 858 -10.74 -8.22 27.46
C ASP A 858 -10.04 -9.60 27.38
N SER A 859 -9.52 -10.07 28.50
CA SER A 859 -8.83 -11.35 28.64
C SER A 859 -9.05 -11.96 30.01
N ASP A 860 -9.67 -13.14 30.03
CA ASP A 860 -9.95 -13.87 31.27
C ASP A 860 -8.81 -14.82 31.73
N ASN A 861 -7.72 -14.96 30.96
CA ASN A 861 -6.69 -15.99 31.14
C ASN A 861 -7.25 -17.43 31.30
N ASP A 862 -8.41 -17.70 30.73
CA ASP A 862 -9.16 -18.96 30.84
C ASP A 862 -8.98 -19.89 29.62
N GLY A 863 -8.03 -19.54 28.74
CA GLY A 863 -7.77 -20.24 27.49
C GLY A 863 -8.56 -19.71 26.28
N ARG A 864 -9.51 -18.77 26.47
CA ARG A 864 -10.12 -18.04 25.35
C ARG A 864 -9.12 -17.08 24.71
N VAL A 865 -9.27 -16.88 23.40
CA VAL A 865 -8.60 -15.79 22.69
C VAL A 865 -9.19 -14.48 23.18
N ARG A 866 -8.32 -13.49 23.45
CA ARG A 866 -8.70 -12.13 23.83
C ARG A 866 -9.88 -11.58 23.02
N GLY A 867 -10.93 -11.16 23.74
CA GLY A 867 -12.08 -10.43 23.19
C GLY A 867 -11.85 -8.93 23.20
N TRP A 868 -12.69 -8.17 22.51
CA TRP A 868 -12.69 -6.72 22.61
C TRP A 868 -14.03 -6.09 22.22
N SER A 869 -14.25 -4.87 22.69
CA SER A 869 -15.22 -3.95 22.09
C SER A 869 -14.52 -2.75 21.47
N GLU A 870 -14.98 -2.32 20.30
CA GLU A 870 -14.38 -1.22 19.55
C GLU A 870 -15.41 -0.15 19.17
N TRP A 871 -15.12 1.11 19.51
CA TRP A 871 -15.85 2.27 19.02
C TRP A 871 -14.97 3.07 18.05
N GLY A 872 -15.39 3.18 16.80
CA GLY A 872 -14.60 3.84 15.75
C GLY A 872 -13.52 2.94 15.14
N ALA A 873 -13.95 1.90 14.42
CA ALA A 873 -13.16 0.79 13.84
C ALA A 873 -11.83 1.18 13.16
N ALA A 874 -10.75 1.25 13.94
CA ALA A 874 -9.45 1.77 13.48
C ALA A 874 -8.25 1.16 14.21
N ILE A 875 -8.46 0.36 15.26
CA ILE A 875 -7.42 -0.07 16.20
C ILE A 875 -7.31 -1.59 16.22
N ALA A 876 -8.40 -2.32 16.43
CA ALA A 876 -8.37 -3.76 16.69
C ALA A 876 -8.54 -4.64 15.45
N ASN A 877 -8.92 -4.06 14.31
CA ASN A 877 -9.07 -4.77 13.04
C ASN A 877 -7.73 -4.85 12.26
N ASN A 878 -7.62 -5.83 11.35
CA ASN A 878 -6.50 -5.86 10.38
C ASN A 878 -6.58 -4.71 9.35
N SER A 879 -7.73 -4.02 9.31
CA SER A 879 -8.06 -2.90 8.42
C SER A 879 -7.98 -1.55 9.15
N LYS A 880 -6.85 -1.26 9.81
CA LYS A 880 -6.70 -0.08 10.67
C LYS A 880 -6.78 1.22 9.85
N SER A 881 -7.84 2.01 10.06
CA SER A 881 -8.09 3.22 9.27
C SER A 881 -8.53 4.45 10.07
N ALA A 882 -7.93 5.60 9.77
CA ALA A 882 -8.40 6.89 10.29
C ALA A 882 -9.85 7.19 9.83
N THR A 883 -10.31 6.61 8.72
CA THR A 883 -11.69 6.75 8.22
C THR A 883 -12.72 6.05 9.11
N GLY A 884 -12.29 5.07 9.92
CA GLY A 884 -13.16 4.33 10.83
C GLY A 884 -13.49 5.09 12.11
N LEU A 885 -12.68 6.09 12.47
CA LEU A 885 -12.84 6.94 13.65
C LEU A 885 -14.15 7.75 13.59
N ARG A 886 -14.52 8.36 14.71
CA ARG A 886 -15.71 9.21 14.85
C ARG A 886 -15.28 10.64 15.07
N ALA A 887 -15.94 11.58 14.40
CA ALA A 887 -15.64 12.98 14.60
C ALA A 887 -16.14 13.43 15.98
N VAL A 888 -15.29 14.15 16.71
CA VAL A 888 -15.59 14.74 18.00
C VAL A 888 -15.09 16.19 18.02
N GLN A 889 -15.79 17.05 18.74
CA GLN A 889 -15.47 18.46 18.89
C GLN A 889 -15.36 18.81 20.37
N LEU A 890 -14.33 19.59 20.71
CA LEU A 890 -14.21 20.16 22.04
C LEU A 890 -15.27 21.25 22.21
N THR A 891 -16.05 21.17 23.28
CA THR A 891 -17.09 22.14 23.64
C THR A 891 -16.83 22.63 25.05
N ASP A 892 -16.81 23.94 25.25
CA ASP A 892 -16.71 24.54 26.58
C ASP A 892 -18.00 24.35 27.40
#